data_AF-A0A974UCF6-F1
#
_entry.id   AF-A0A974UCF6-F1
#
_cell.length_a   1.000
_cell.length_b   1.000
_cell.length_c   1.000
_cell.angle_alpha   90.00
_cell.angle_beta   90.00
_cell.angle_gamma   90.00
#
_symmetry.space_group_name_H-M   'P 1'
#
loop_
_entity.id
_entity.type
_entity.pdbx_description
1 polymer ?
#
loop_
_entity_poly.entity_id
_entity_poly.type
_entity_poly.pdbx_seq_one_letter_code
_entity_poly.pdbx_strand_id
1 'polypeptide(L)'
;MYEFHVSRLAREKFGFDQTLFATDGNVVFADFLAARTFTQKINQKRDLANYPERAVRAGEINAIGLVDEILHMVFALYRKQIDSKVLTNALDDLTDTLGEKQVNLMLTRFTEEFPPSAVYKKDQPVEEYLAGTTEGVSHKLITLEEIIMLWVTNQNPAVSSFSELFDDTQLSQATIYRQVMESLQLFFKDQPDFGPDQQDLLAMLRAPAVAVPNSLSGQLEYIRKHWGSLLGDYLYRLLNSLDLIHEEEKAIFSGPGPTLVPSYDQSAMIDEENFSPDSDWMPRTVMIAKNTYVWLYQLSEEYHREITRLDQIPDDELDKLASWGFNGLWLIGLWERSEASREIKQLCGNPEAVASAYSLRNYAIADALGGDEAYQRLRERAWQRGIRLASDMVPNHMGIDSDWVLQHPDWFLSLPYSPFPSYSFNGQDLSPDDHVGIYIEDHYYDRTDAAVVFKRVDRWSGDTRYIFHGNDGTSMPWNDTAQLNYLREDVREAVIQTILHVARKFPIIRFDAAMTLAKKHYQRLWFPSPGTGGAIPSRSDHSMTKAQFDEVFPVEFWREVVERVASEVPDTLLLAEAFWLMEGYFVRTLGMHRVYNSAFMNMLRNEENAKYRQLIKNTLEFDPQILKRYVNFMNNPDEKTAVEQFGKGDKYFGICTLMATMPGLPMFGHGQIEGYSEKYGMEYYRPYWEEDPDNYLIQRHEHDIFPILRHRMIFAGVENFLLYDFYSGEGRVDENVFAYSNGTGGQRGLVVYHNHFGSTRGWVKWSAGYLNKGNDQIESKPLAEGLRINAAPNRFVIFRDIHSGLEYIRSTEEIRDKGLYFELDAYAYQVLIDFHEVEDNGEGQYRQLTNYLNGRGVPSINEAIRELMLAPVLNPIRELINAQNLHDIFTARVTDPTIKLNPEVLHVQSEKFRYLIQSVNGFVNGQQNTEAIIQEMQAGLESILKLRIFETRYPFPGSKQYSEIVEYVQNNLVDYSFIWTVLVVWNDLRLLGRIITPEGSYTEISRSWLDEWGLARHVDQTLQEMGFDAGQAHSAVSILKLLVSQQEWTTHLEGETAAGLMEKWLGSQEVRSFLGVNRHRDVLWFNKEAFESMMWWMMTIGLIDQVSKPDLSLTEAVENLFTAYTLVQTILEAEKDSDYQVEKLLEGLK
;
A
#
# COMPACT_ATOMS: atom_id res chain seq x y z
N MET A 1 -38.77 27.17 40.18
CA MET A 1 -37.68 26.28 39.72
C MET A 1 -37.17 25.68 41.01
N TYR A 2 -37.59 24.44 41.29
CA TYR A 2 -37.28 23.71 42.53
C TYR A 2 -36.18 22.72 42.14
N GLU A 3 -35.02 22.77 42.79
CA GLU A 3 -33.90 21.86 42.49
C GLU A 3 -33.35 21.20 43.78
N PHE A 4 -32.12 20.73 43.80
CA PHE A 4 -31.63 19.70 44.73
C PHE A 4 -31.35 20.13 46.20
N HIS A 5 -31.75 19.33 47.20
CA HIS A 5 -31.54 19.64 48.63
C HIS A 5 -30.12 19.33 49.13
N VAL A 6 -29.49 20.30 49.82
CA VAL A 6 -28.21 20.10 50.51
C VAL A 6 -28.29 20.54 51.96
N SER A 7 -27.92 19.65 52.88
CA SER A 7 -27.90 19.91 54.32
C SER A 7 -26.98 21.09 54.68
N ARG A 8 -27.33 21.84 55.73
CA ARG A 8 -26.53 22.94 56.27
C ARG A 8 -25.09 22.49 56.55
N LEU A 9 -24.95 21.32 57.17
CA LEU A 9 -23.65 20.73 57.50
C LEU A 9 -22.80 20.47 56.25
N ALA A 10 -23.39 19.94 55.17
CA ALA A 10 -22.69 19.75 53.91
C ALA A 10 -22.27 21.09 53.27
N ARG A 11 -23.16 22.11 53.27
CA ARG A 11 -22.83 23.44 52.74
C ARG A 11 -21.66 24.07 53.47
N GLU A 12 -21.63 23.98 54.80
CA GLU A 12 -20.54 24.49 55.63
C GLU A 12 -19.24 23.69 55.45
N LYS A 13 -19.32 22.35 55.41
CA LYS A 13 -18.17 21.45 55.26
C LYS A 13 -17.42 21.66 53.93
N PHE A 14 -18.15 21.76 52.83
CA PHE A 14 -17.56 21.85 51.48
C PHE A 14 -17.38 23.30 50.99
N GLY A 15 -18.09 24.27 51.60
CA GLY A 15 -17.97 25.68 51.25
C GLY A 15 -18.49 25.99 49.84
N PHE A 16 -19.71 25.54 49.54
CA PHE A 16 -20.36 25.76 48.24
C PHE A 16 -20.71 27.24 48.01
N ASP A 17 -20.67 27.67 46.74
CA ASP A 17 -21.09 29.02 46.35
C ASP A 17 -22.59 29.20 46.58
N GLN A 18 -22.96 30.30 47.24
CA GLN A 18 -24.35 30.59 47.60
C GLN A 18 -25.18 31.09 46.42
N THR A 19 -24.56 31.41 45.27
CA THR A 19 -25.27 31.74 44.03
C THR A 19 -25.90 30.51 43.37
N LEU A 20 -25.41 29.31 43.71
CA LEU A 20 -25.94 28.04 43.23
C LEU A 20 -27.24 27.63 43.94
N PHE A 21 -27.75 28.36 44.91
CA PHE A 21 -28.94 27.97 45.68
C PHE A 21 -30.12 28.91 45.40
N ALA A 22 -31.27 28.34 45.03
CA ALA A 22 -32.54 29.03 44.83
C ALA A 22 -33.12 29.57 46.16
N THR A 23 -34.22 30.33 46.08
CA THR A 23 -34.84 31.03 47.23
C THR A 23 -35.40 30.08 48.28
N ASP A 24 -35.81 28.89 47.87
CA ASP A 24 -36.27 27.76 48.70
C ASP A 24 -35.12 26.94 49.32
N GLY A 25 -33.87 27.18 48.88
CA GLY A 25 -32.67 26.50 49.39
C GLY A 25 -32.12 25.42 48.48
N ASN A 26 -32.66 25.26 47.28
CA ASN A 26 -32.35 24.16 46.38
C ASN A 26 -31.18 24.48 45.43
N VAL A 27 -30.28 23.52 45.15
CA VAL A 27 -29.11 23.74 44.27
C VAL A 27 -29.53 23.77 42.81
N VAL A 28 -29.30 24.89 42.14
CA VAL A 28 -29.55 25.10 40.73
C VAL A 28 -28.29 24.90 39.88
N PHE A 29 -28.27 23.85 39.06
CA PHE A 29 -27.20 23.66 38.07
C PHE A 29 -27.61 24.25 36.73
N ALA A 30 -27.33 25.53 36.54
CA ALA A 30 -27.61 26.25 35.29
C ALA A 30 -26.80 25.70 34.08
N ASP A 31 -25.63 25.12 34.33
CA ASP A 31 -24.76 24.50 33.33
C ASP A 31 -23.91 23.36 33.94
N PHE A 32 -23.17 22.63 33.09
CA PHE A 32 -22.29 21.55 33.52
C PHE A 32 -21.02 22.03 34.23
N LEU A 33 -20.60 23.28 34.02
CA LEU A 33 -19.47 23.86 34.75
C LEU A 33 -19.80 23.96 36.24
N ALA A 34 -21.01 24.42 36.59
CA ALA A 34 -21.50 24.49 37.96
C ALA A 34 -21.47 23.10 38.64
N ALA A 35 -21.90 22.05 37.94
CA ALA A 35 -21.83 20.67 38.43
C ALA A 35 -20.38 20.21 38.66
N ARG A 36 -19.46 20.46 37.70
CA ARG A 36 -18.04 20.13 37.85
C ARG A 36 -17.38 20.89 39.00
N THR A 37 -17.67 22.18 39.19
CA THR A 37 -17.17 22.98 40.31
C THR A 37 -17.70 22.47 41.66
N PHE A 38 -18.98 22.10 41.73
CA PHE A 38 -19.59 21.52 42.93
C PHE A 38 -18.92 20.20 43.31
N THR A 39 -18.74 19.30 42.34
CA THR A 39 -18.02 18.03 42.49
C THR A 39 -16.57 18.25 42.94
N GLN A 40 -15.86 19.21 42.36
CA GLN A 40 -14.49 19.52 42.75
C GLN A 40 -14.38 19.92 44.23
N LYS A 41 -15.31 20.74 44.75
CA LYS A 41 -15.32 21.14 46.17
C LYS A 41 -15.51 19.95 47.12
N ILE A 42 -16.32 18.96 46.72
CA ILE A 42 -16.48 17.72 47.48
C ILE A 42 -15.17 16.92 47.46
N ASN A 43 -14.63 16.67 46.28
CA ASN A 43 -13.44 15.84 46.10
C ASN A 43 -12.19 16.45 46.76
N GLN A 44 -12.04 17.78 46.79
CA GLN A 44 -10.95 18.48 47.48
C GLN A 44 -10.93 18.27 49.01
N LYS A 45 -12.09 17.95 49.61
CA LYS A 45 -12.22 17.73 51.06
C LYS A 45 -12.22 16.26 51.44
N ARG A 46 -12.34 15.34 50.47
CA ARG A 46 -12.29 13.88 50.69
C ARG A 46 -10.84 13.39 50.63
N ASP A 47 -10.52 12.38 51.41
CA ASP A 47 -9.21 11.71 51.35
C ASP A 47 -9.17 10.72 50.20
N LEU A 48 -9.00 11.24 48.98
CA LEU A 48 -8.93 10.44 47.76
C LEU A 48 -7.56 9.80 47.54
N ALA A 49 -6.53 10.21 48.30
CA ALA A 49 -5.21 9.62 48.22
C ALA A 49 -5.18 8.20 48.80
N ASN A 50 -5.89 7.97 49.91
CA ASN A 50 -6.01 6.64 50.52
C ASN A 50 -7.27 5.88 50.09
N TYR A 51 -8.31 6.59 49.65
CA TYR A 51 -9.62 6.03 49.30
C TYR A 51 -10.14 6.62 47.96
N PRO A 52 -9.47 6.33 46.82
CA PRO A 52 -9.84 6.88 45.52
C PRO A 52 -11.26 6.47 45.09
N GLU A 53 -11.77 5.34 45.56
CA GLU A 53 -13.14 4.88 45.32
C GLU A 53 -14.22 5.79 45.90
N ARG A 54 -13.85 6.74 46.78
CA ARG A 54 -14.77 7.75 47.34
C ARG A 54 -14.89 9.00 46.46
N ALA A 55 -14.21 9.06 45.32
CA ALA A 55 -14.35 10.18 44.39
C ALA A 55 -15.77 10.21 43.81
N VAL A 56 -16.38 11.39 43.79
CA VAL A 56 -17.67 11.61 43.13
C VAL A 56 -17.49 12.19 41.73
N ARG A 57 -18.43 11.90 40.84
CA ARG A 57 -18.42 12.34 39.45
C ARG A 57 -19.42 13.46 39.18
N ALA A 58 -19.15 14.32 38.19
CA ALA A 58 -20.01 15.47 37.90
C ALA A 58 -21.30 15.07 37.19
N GLY A 59 -21.24 14.05 36.33
CA GLY A 59 -22.41 13.46 35.69
C GLY A 59 -23.40 12.89 36.70
N GLU A 60 -22.91 12.19 37.73
CA GLU A 60 -23.78 11.68 38.83
C GLU A 60 -24.43 12.82 39.61
N ILE A 61 -23.68 13.86 40.00
CA ILE A 61 -24.24 15.04 40.70
C ILE A 61 -25.32 15.73 39.85
N ASN A 62 -25.03 15.95 38.57
CA ASN A 62 -25.99 16.55 37.64
C ASN A 62 -27.23 15.67 37.47
N ALA A 63 -27.07 14.35 37.40
CA ALA A 63 -28.17 13.40 37.29
C ALA A 63 -29.09 13.43 38.50
N ILE A 64 -28.55 13.50 39.73
CA ILE A 64 -29.40 13.56 40.93
C ILE A 64 -30.20 14.87 40.94
N GLY A 65 -29.56 16.00 40.62
CA GLY A 65 -30.28 17.28 40.53
C GLY A 65 -31.37 17.28 39.47
N LEU A 66 -31.11 16.67 38.31
CA LEU A 66 -32.10 16.56 37.24
C LEU A 66 -33.25 15.61 37.59
N VAL A 67 -32.97 14.47 38.25
CA VAL A 67 -34.02 13.57 38.75
C VAL A 67 -34.93 14.32 39.71
N ASP A 68 -34.35 15.01 40.70
CA ASP A 68 -35.10 15.80 41.68
C ASP A 68 -35.99 16.88 41.01
N GLU A 69 -35.46 17.62 40.04
CA GLU A 69 -36.22 18.63 39.29
C GLU A 69 -37.39 18.01 38.49
N ILE A 70 -37.16 16.85 37.85
CA ILE A 70 -38.21 16.11 37.15
C ILE A 70 -39.28 15.60 38.13
N LEU A 71 -38.89 15.15 39.33
CA LEU A 71 -39.82 14.71 40.36
C LEU A 71 -40.70 15.87 40.87
N HIS A 72 -40.13 17.05 41.10
CA HIS A 72 -40.89 18.27 41.40
C HIS A 72 -41.83 18.65 40.25
N MET A 73 -41.39 18.54 39.01
CA MET A 73 -42.26 18.78 37.85
C MET A 73 -43.44 17.81 37.82
N VAL A 74 -43.20 16.52 38.07
CA VAL A 74 -44.26 15.49 38.18
C VAL A 74 -45.24 15.83 39.31
N PHE A 75 -44.74 16.24 40.48
CA PHE A 75 -45.55 16.68 41.61
C PHE A 75 -46.40 17.91 41.26
N ALA A 76 -45.82 18.90 40.59
CA ALA A 76 -46.51 20.09 40.14
C ALA A 76 -47.58 19.79 39.07
N LEU A 77 -47.30 18.85 38.15
CA LEU A 77 -48.27 18.38 37.16
C LEU A 77 -49.45 17.67 37.84
N TYR A 78 -49.20 16.86 38.86
CA TYR A 78 -50.25 16.24 39.69
C TYR A 78 -51.15 17.31 40.32
N ARG A 79 -50.55 18.32 40.98
CA ARG A 79 -51.29 19.44 41.57
C ARG A 79 -52.11 20.21 40.55
N LYS A 80 -51.58 20.38 39.34
CA LYS A 80 -52.25 21.14 38.27
C LYS A 80 -53.38 20.36 37.60
N GLN A 81 -53.23 19.05 37.41
CA GLN A 81 -54.15 18.24 36.60
C GLN A 81 -55.16 17.46 37.44
N ILE A 82 -54.80 17.08 38.67
CA ILE A 82 -55.59 16.20 39.53
C ILE A 82 -56.17 16.96 40.72
N ASP A 83 -55.33 17.47 41.63
CA ASP A 83 -55.80 18.22 42.82
C ASP A 83 -54.84 19.35 43.24
N SER A 84 -55.28 20.59 43.03
CA SER A 84 -54.54 21.81 43.40
C SER A 84 -54.38 22.03 44.91
N LYS A 85 -55.20 21.36 45.75
CA LYS A 85 -55.20 21.50 47.22
C LYS A 85 -54.57 20.30 47.94
N VAL A 86 -54.01 19.33 47.22
CA VAL A 86 -53.51 18.08 47.80
C VAL A 86 -52.52 18.28 48.96
N LEU A 87 -51.58 19.23 48.85
CA LEU A 87 -50.62 19.55 49.93
C LEU A 87 -51.27 20.25 51.12
N THR A 88 -52.30 21.07 50.88
CA THR A 88 -53.07 21.69 51.96
C THR A 88 -53.83 20.63 52.73
N ASN A 89 -54.52 19.73 52.01
CA ASN A 89 -55.24 18.61 52.61
C ASN A 89 -54.29 17.66 53.36
N ALA A 90 -53.09 17.39 52.82
CA ALA A 90 -52.07 16.58 53.48
C ALA A 90 -51.55 17.23 54.77
N LEU A 91 -51.32 18.56 54.77
CA LEU A 91 -50.87 19.28 55.95
C LEU A 91 -51.96 19.31 57.05
N ASP A 92 -53.21 19.50 56.65
CA ASP A 92 -54.36 19.48 57.56
C ASP A 92 -54.55 18.07 58.17
N ASP A 93 -54.48 17.01 57.35
CA ASP A 93 -54.55 15.62 57.81
C ASP A 93 -53.42 15.24 58.80
N LEU A 94 -52.19 15.67 58.52
CA LEU A 94 -51.07 15.52 59.43
C LEU A 94 -51.28 16.26 60.75
N THR A 95 -51.86 17.46 60.68
CA THR A 95 -52.14 18.30 61.86
C THR A 95 -53.21 17.68 62.75
N ASP A 96 -54.25 17.11 62.14
CA ASP A 96 -55.35 16.43 62.81
C ASP A 96 -54.91 15.08 63.41
N THR A 97 -54.06 14.33 62.70
CA THR A 97 -53.65 12.97 63.09
C THR A 97 -52.48 12.96 64.09
N LEU A 98 -51.46 13.82 63.89
CA LEU A 98 -50.21 13.80 64.65
C LEU A 98 -50.03 15.01 65.59
N GLY A 99 -50.91 16.01 65.47
CA GLY A 99 -50.95 17.19 66.33
C GLY A 99 -50.11 18.36 65.85
N GLU A 100 -50.75 19.53 65.75
CA GLU A 100 -50.17 20.79 65.22
C GLU A 100 -48.80 21.17 65.80
N LYS A 101 -48.60 21.01 67.11
CA LYS A 101 -47.33 21.38 67.76
C LYS A 101 -46.15 20.54 67.27
N GLN A 102 -46.37 19.25 67.04
CA GLN A 102 -45.32 18.33 66.59
C GLN A 102 -45.03 18.51 65.09
N VAL A 103 -46.07 18.74 64.28
CA VAL A 103 -45.92 19.07 62.85
C VAL A 103 -45.16 20.37 62.65
N ASN A 104 -45.51 21.45 63.36
CA ASN A 104 -44.79 22.72 63.27
C ASN A 104 -43.33 22.61 63.75
N LEU A 105 -43.05 21.81 64.78
CA LEU A 105 -41.68 21.54 65.23
C LEU A 105 -40.86 20.84 64.15
N MET A 106 -41.46 19.88 63.44
CA MET A 106 -40.83 19.17 62.33
C MET A 106 -40.52 20.12 61.15
N LEU A 107 -41.48 20.95 60.73
CA LEU A 107 -41.27 21.96 59.68
C LEU A 107 -40.15 22.96 60.06
N THR A 108 -40.11 23.38 61.33
CA THR A 108 -39.05 24.28 61.85
C THR A 108 -37.69 23.61 61.78
N ARG A 109 -37.56 22.39 62.30
CA ARG A 109 -36.30 21.64 62.31
C ARG A 109 -35.81 21.30 60.91
N PHE A 110 -36.71 20.94 59.99
CA PHE A 110 -36.34 20.76 58.59
C PHE A 110 -35.76 22.04 57.99
N THR A 111 -36.41 23.19 58.21
CA THR A 111 -35.94 24.49 57.70
C THR A 111 -34.63 24.95 58.36
N GLU A 112 -34.31 24.45 59.56
CA GLU A 112 -32.99 24.67 60.17
C GLU A 112 -31.90 23.81 59.50
N GLU A 113 -32.16 22.51 59.32
CA GLU A 113 -31.20 21.52 58.78
C GLU A 113 -31.01 21.64 57.27
N PHE A 114 -32.06 21.96 56.52
CA PHE A 114 -32.07 22.19 55.07
C PHE A 114 -32.57 23.61 54.79
N PRO A 115 -31.76 24.64 55.13
CA PRO A 115 -32.23 26.01 55.14
C PRO A 115 -32.38 26.59 53.73
N PRO A 116 -33.49 27.30 53.48
CA PRO A 116 -33.61 28.23 52.36
C PRO A 116 -32.49 29.27 52.37
N SER A 117 -32.14 29.82 51.22
CA SER A 117 -31.01 30.75 51.07
C SER A 117 -31.09 31.94 52.04
N ALA A 118 -32.28 32.52 52.25
CA ALA A 118 -32.49 33.64 53.18
C ALA A 118 -32.25 33.24 54.65
N VAL A 119 -32.61 32.01 55.02
CA VAL A 119 -32.41 31.47 56.37
C VAL A 119 -30.94 31.11 56.60
N TYR A 120 -30.28 30.50 55.61
CA TYR A 120 -28.86 30.14 55.69
C TYR A 120 -27.96 31.37 55.83
N LYS A 121 -28.22 32.43 55.04
CA LYS A 121 -27.50 33.71 55.10
C LYS A 121 -27.80 34.54 56.36
N LYS A 122 -28.78 34.11 57.16
CA LYS A 122 -29.31 34.82 58.34
C LYS A 122 -29.99 36.16 58.01
N ASP A 123 -30.50 36.28 56.78
CA ASP A 123 -31.28 37.43 56.34
C ASP A 123 -32.71 37.40 56.93
N GLN A 124 -33.22 36.20 57.22
CA GLN A 124 -34.55 35.97 57.79
C GLN A 124 -34.52 34.83 58.82
N PRO A 125 -35.17 34.97 60.00
CA PRO A 125 -35.32 33.86 60.95
C PRO A 125 -36.32 32.80 60.45
N VAL A 126 -36.17 31.56 60.92
CA VAL A 126 -36.95 30.40 60.46
C VAL A 126 -38.45 30.58 60.66
N GLU A 127 -38.86 31.16 61.79
CA GLU A 127 -40.26 31.39 62.12
C GLU A 127 -40.92 32.41 61.20
N GLU A 128 -40.16 33.44 60.80
CA GLU A 128 -40.62 34.45 59.84
C GLU A 128 -40.68 33.88 58.43
N TYR A 129 -39.72 33.02 58.06
CA TYR A 129 -39.78 32.29 56.80
C TYR A 129 -41.03 31.40 56.75
N LEU A 130 -41.27 30.54 57.73
CA LEU A 130 -42.41 29.61 57.70
C LEU A 130 -43.78 30.31 57.76
N ALA A 131 -43.85 31.55 58.25
CA ALA A 131 -45.07 32.37 58.21
C ALA A 131 -45.30 33.08 56.86
N GLY A 132 -44.30 33.06 55.97
CA GLY A 132 -44.32 33.73 54.68
C GLY A 132 -44.98 32.94 53.55
N THR A 133 -45.02 33.58 52.38
CA THR A 133 -45.52 32.99 51.12
C THR A 133 -44.61 33.40 49.97
N THR A 134 -44.36 32.48 49.04
CA THR A 134 -43.67 32.75 47.77
C THR A 134 -44.63 32.40 46.64
N GLU A 135 -44.81 33.34 45.69
CA GLU A 135 -45.74 33.19 44.55
C GLU A 135 -47.17 32.77 44.94
N GLY A 136 -47.62 33.19 46.13
CA GLY A 136 -48.95 32.86 46.66
C GLY A 136 -49.06 31.47 47.31
N VAL A 137 -47.96 30.70 47.40
CA VAL A 137 -47.88 29.42 48.11
C VAL A 137 -47.29 29.63 49.50
N SER A 138 -47.94 29.07 50.53
CA SER A 138 -47.43 29.09 51.91
C SER A 138 -46.09 28.37 52.01
N HIS A 139 -45.11 28.98 52.70
CA HIS A 139 -43.81 28.34 52.91
C HIS A 139 -43.93 27.03 53.69
N LYS A 140 -44.95 26.85 54.54
CA LYS A 140 -45.21 25.55 55.19
C LYS A 140 -45.54 24.44 54.18
N LEU A 141 -46.23 24.77 53.09
CA LEU A 141 -46.58 23.81 52.04
C LEU A 141 -45.38 23.49 51.16
N ILE A 142 -44.53 24.49 50.87
CA ILE A 142 -43.25 24.29 50.17
C ILE A 142 -42.37 23.36 51.03
N THR A 143 -42.18 23.68 52.30
CA THR A 143 -41.41 22.83 53.23
C THR A 143 -41.97 21.41 53.31
N LEU A 144 -43.29 21.21 53.29
CA LEU A 144 -43.89 19.87 53.27
C LEU A 144 -43.58 19.09 51.99
N GLU A 145 -43.60 19.75 50.82
CA GLU A 145 -43.18 19.15 49.54
C GLU A 145 -41.69 18.75 49.59
N GLU A 146 -40.83 19.63 50.09
CA GLU A 146 -39.39 19.37 50.24
C GLU A 146 -39.08 18.21 51.20
N ILE A 147 -39.86 18.06 52.27
CA ILE A 147 -39.74 16.90 53.19
C ILE A 147 -40.07 15.59 52.46
N ILE A 148 -41.07 15.60 51.58
CA ILE A 148 -41.42 14.44 50.75
C ILE A 148 -40.26 14.13 49.80
N MET A 149 -39.68 15.13 49.13
CA MET A 149 -38.57 14.94 48.20
C MET A 149 -37.28 14.47 48.87
N LEU A 150 -36.96 14.99 50.05
CA LEU A 150 -35.85 14.49 50.87
C LEU A 150 -36.05 13.01 51.19
N TRP A 151 -37.27 12.62 51.58
CA TRP A 151 -37.57 11.22 51.86
C TRP A 151 -37.45 10.36 50.60
N VAL A 152 -38.00 10.79 49.45
CA VAL A 152 -37.88 10.06 48.17
C VAL A 152 -36.41 9.87 47.79
N THR A 153 -35.59 10.91 47.93
CA THR A 153 -34.14 10.87 47.68
C THR A 153 -33.44 9.87 48.60
N ASN A 154 -33.74 9.89 49.90
CA ASN A 154 -33.17 8.94 50.86
C ASN A 154 -33.66 7.49 50.68
N GLN A 155 -34.75 7.26 49.93
CA GLN A 155 -35.19 5.93 49.50
C GLN A 155 -34.54 5.46 48.18
N ASN A 156 -33.68 6.26 47.56
CA ASN A 156 -33.00 5.91 46.32
C ASN A 156 -31.59 5.33 46.60
N PRO A 157 -31.34 4.02 46.37
CA PRO A 157 -30.03 3.43 46.69
C PRO A 157 -28.87 4.01 45.84
N ALA A 158 -29.18 4.54 44.65
CA ALA A 158 -28.20 5.10 43.72
C ALA A 158 -27.51 6.37 44.26
N VAL A 159 -28.08 7.05 45.27
CA VAL A 159 -27.50 8.26 45.87
C VAL A 159 -26.65 7.99 47.12
N SER A 160 -26.42 6.73 47.47
CA SER A 160 -25.75 6.34 48.73
C SER A 160 -24.35 6.97 48.93
N SER A 161 -23.55 7.10 47.87
CA SER A 161 -22.24 7.78 47.85
C SER A 161 -22.30 9.27 48.18
N PHE A 162 -23.51 9.85 48.15
CA PHE A 162 -23.83 11.26 48.36
C PHE A 162 -24.64 11.49 49.64
N SER A 163 -24.83 10.46 50.48
CA SER A 163 -25.65 10.52 51.71
C SER A 163 -25.34 11.71 52.64
N GLU A 164 -24.09 12.18 52.68
CA GLU A 164 -23.71 13.38 53.46
C GLU A 164 -24.45 14.67 53.03
N LEU A 165 -24.94 14.73 51.78
CA LEU A 165 -25.73 15.86 51.27
C LEU A 165 -27.18 15.84 51.79
N PHE A 166 -27.72 14.66 52.13
CA PHE A 166 -29.14 14.43 52.46
C PHE A 166 -29.37 13.81 53.84
N ASP A 167 -28.38 13.90 54.74
CA ASP A 167 -28.45 13.27 56.05
C ASP A 167 -29.66 13.77 56.87
N ASP A 168 -30.66 12.91 57.03
CA ASP A 168 -31.88 13.17 57.81
C ASP A 168 -31.83 12.58 59.23
N THR A 169 -30.64 12.15 59.69
CA THR A 169 -30.45 11.55 61.02
C THR A 169 -30.93 12.47 62.13
N GLN A 170 -30.59 13.76 62.08
CA GLN A 170 -31.04 14.72 63.10
C GLN A 170 -32.56 14.93 63.06
N LEU A 171 -33.15 15.01 61.87
CA LEU A 171 -34.58 15.17 61.69
C LEU A 171 -35.35 13.97 62.23
N SER A 172 -34.88 12.74 61.95
CA SER A 172 -35.49 11.50 62.42
C SER A 172 -35.34 11.26 63.92
N GLN A 173 -34.27 11.76 64.55
CA GLN A 173 -34.05 11.64 66.00
C GLN A 173 -34.77 12.73 66.81
N ALA A 174 -34.86 13.96 66.27
CA ALA A 174 -35.36 15.12 67.00
C ALA A 174 -36.85 15.41 66.79
N THR A 175 -37.51 14.75 65.82
CA THR A 175 -38.89 15.07 65.42
C THR A 175 -39.73 13.81 65.12
N ILE A 176 -41.01 14.01 64.82
CA ILE A 176 -41.95 12.96 64.38
C ILE A 176 -41.83 12.60 62.89
N TYR A 177 -40.73 12.93 62.22
CA TYR A 177 -40.52 12.77 60.77
C TYR A 177 -40.90 11.39 60.22
N ARG A 178 -40.55 10.28 60.90
CA ARG A 178 -40.94 8.93 60.46
C ARG A 178 -42.46 8.71 60.47
N GLN A 179 -43.13 9.18 61.51
CA GLN A 179 -44.59 9.07 61.65
C GLN A 179 -45.31 9.95 60.62
N VAL A 180 -44.75 11.14 60.32
CA VAL A 180 -45.22 12.01 59.24
C VAL A 180 -45.15 11.30 57.90
N MET A 181 -44.03 10.66 57.56
CA MET A 181 -43.90 9.94 56.29
C MET A 181 -44.81 8.71 56.18
N GLU A 182 -45.01 7.95 57.27
CA GLU A 182 -45.99 6.85 57.32
C GLU A 182 -47.43 7.36 57.08
N SER A 183 -47.80 8.50 57.68
CA SER A 183 -49.11 9.12 57.48
C SER A 183 -49.30 9.65 56.05
N LEU A 184 -48.27 10.30 55.48
CA LEU A 184 -48.31 10.78 54.10
C LEU A 184 -48.45 9.64 53.09
N GLN A 185 -47.79 8.50 53.31
CA GLN A 185 -47.95 7.31 52.46
C GLN A 185 -49.38 6.78 52.45
N LEU A 186 -50.05 6.76 53.60
CA LEU A 186 -51.46 6.37 53.69
C LEU A 186 -52.35 7.40 53.01
N PHE A 187 -52.11 8.70 53.24
CA PHE A 187 -52.86 9.78 52.64
C PHE A 187 -52.82 9.74 51.10
N PHE A 188 -51.64 9.61 50.49
CA PHE A 188 -51.48 9.61 49.03
C PHE A 188 -52.04 8.35 48.36
N LYS A 189 -52.13 7.23 49.08
CA LYS A 189 -52.75 5.99 48.58
C LYS A 189 -54.26 6.12 48.37
N ASP A 190 -54.91 7.02 49.12
CA ASP A 190 -56.33 7.32 49.00
C ASP A 190 -56.62 8.48 48.02
N GLN A 191 -55.60 9.03 47.35
CA GLN A 191 -55.75 10.05 46.31
C GLN A 191 -55.84 9.43 44.89
N PRO A 192 -56.34 10.16 43.88
CA PRO A 192 -56.41 9.63 42.51
C PRO A 192 -55.03 9.31 41.92
N ASP A 193 -54.96 8.24 41.14
CA ASP A 193 -53.75 7.81 40.41
C ASP A 193 -53.32 8.82 39.33
N PHE A 194 -52.04 8.81 38.99
CA PHE A 194 -51.44 9.72 38.00
C PHE A 194 -50.36 9.04 37.15
N GLY A 195 -50.04 9.68 36.02
CA GLY A 195 -48.98 9.24 35.11
C GLY A 195 -49.37 8.09 34.17
N PRO A 196 -48.41 7.64 33.33
CA PRO A 196 -48.66 6.66 32.27
C PRO A 196 -49.09 5.28 32.77
N ASP A 197 -48.59 4.88 33.94
CA ASP A 197 -48.83 3.56 34.55
C ASP A 197 -49.96 3.56 35.59
N GLN A 198 -50.69 4.68 35.76
CA GLN A 198 -51.80 4.84 36.72
C GLN A 198 -51.45 4.38 38.13
N GLN A 199 -50.55 5.11 38.81
CA GLN A 199 -50.09 4.80 40.17
C GLN A 199 -50.34 5.97 41.12
N ASP A 200 -50.33 5.72 42.43
CA ASP A 200 -50.33 6.78 43.43
C ASP A 200 -49.08 7.66 43.30
N LEU A 201 -49.19 8.93 43.69
CA LEU A 201 -48.13 9.92 43.45
C LEU A 201 -46.79 9.51 44.05
N LEU A 202 -46.76 8.96 45.28
CA LEU A 202 -45.51 8.57 45.93
C LEU A 202 -44.89 7.31 45.29
N ALA A 203 -45.71 6.35 44.84
CA ALA A 203 -45.24 5.22 44.06
C ALA A 203 -44.63 5.67 42.72
N MET A 204 -45.29 6.61 42.03
CA MET A 204 -44.78 7.17 40.78
C MET A 204 -43.43 7.86 40.97
N LEU A 205 -43.28 8.72 41.97
CA LEU A 205 -42.01 9.42 42.24
C LEU A 205 -40.85 8.45 42.55
N ARG A 206 -41.16 7.28 43.13
CA ARG A 206 -40.17 6.23 43.43
C ARG A 206 -39.94 5.23 42.30
N ALA A 207 -40.80 5.22 41.27
CA ALA A 207 -40.74 4.22 40.20
C ALA A 207 -39.36 4.10 39.53
N PRO A 208 -38.64 5.20 39.20
CA PRO A 208 -37.29 5.11 38.64
C PRO A 208 -36.31 4.40 39.60
N ALA A 209 -36.30 4.79 40.87
CA ALA A 209 -35.43 4.22 41.89
C ALA A 209 -35.77 2.76 42.25
N VAL A 210 -37.02 2.33 42.06
CA VAL A 210 -37.42 0.92 42.24
C VAL A 210 -37.03 0.07 41.03
N ALA A 211 -37.23 0.58 39.82
CA ALA A 211 -36.93 -0.14 38.59
C ALA A 211 -35.41 -0.28 38.36
N VAL A 212 -34.65 0.76 38.68
CA VAL A 212 -33.18 0.81 38.49
C VAL A 212 -32.51 1.33 39.77
N PRO A 213 -32.37 0.51 40.81
CA PRO A 213 -31.99 0.98 42.15
C PRO A 213 -30.56 1.47 42.29
N ASN A 214 -29.63 1.00 41.45
CA ASN A 214 -28.19 1.23 41.63
C ASN A 214 -27.55 2.03 40.49
N SER A 215 -28.33 2.72 39.65
CA SER A 215 -27.80 3.46 38.49
C SER A 215 -28.63 4.71 38.20
N LEU A 216 -28.02 5.88 38.38
CA LEU A 216 -28.64 7.17 38.06
C LEU A 216 -28.87 7.35 36.55
N SER A 217 -27.92 6.91 35.72
CA SER A 217 -28.09 6.90 34.25
C SER A 217 -29.25 6.01 33.82
N GLY A 218 -29.40 4.82 34.41
CA GLY A 218 -30.53 3.95 34.15
C GLY A 218 -31.86 4.50 34.65
N GLN A 219 -31.87 5.29 35.73
CA GLN A 219 -33.07 6.02 36.18
C GLN A 219 -33.48 7.12 35.21
N LEU A 220 -32.52 7.91 34.69
CA LEU A 220 -32.80 8.91 33.63
C LEU A 220 -33.31 8.24 32.34
N GLU A 221 -32.75 7.10 31.94
CA GLU A 221 -33.25 6.32 30.80
C GLU A 221 -34.66 5.77 31.02
N TYR A 222 -34.98 5.32 32.24
CA TYR A 222 -36.34 4.94 32.62
C TYR A 222 -37.30 6.13 32.47
N ILE A 223 -36.94 7.28 33.03
CA ILE A 223 -37.72 8.52 32.92
C ILE A 223 -37.90 8.92 31.45
N ARG A 224 -36.85 8.86 30.62
CA ARG A 224 -36.93 9.16 29.18
C ARG A 224 -37.96 8.29 28.47
N LYS A 225 -37.92 6.98 28.71
CA LYS A 225 -38.79 5.99 28.04
C LYS A 225 -40.23 6.05 28.53
N HIS A 226 -40.43 6.18 29.84
CA HIS A 226 -41.75 6.08 30.46
C HIS A 226 -42.44 7.43 30.58
N TRP A 227 -41.70 8.51 30.89
CA TRP A 227 -42.25 9.84 31.15
C TRP A 227 -41.96 10.85 30.05
N GLY A 228 -41.37 10.45 28.91
CA GLY A 228 -40.96 11.37 27.84
C GLY A 228 -42.05 12.34 27.35
N SER A 229 -43.32 11.93 27.34
CA SER A 229 -44.46 12.80 26.99
C SER A 229 -44.78 13.88 28.03
N LEU A 230 -44.31 13.72 29.26
CA LEU A 230 -44.49 14.67 30.37
C LEU A 230 -43.36 15.71 30.43
N LEU A 231 -42.20 15.44 29.82
CA LEU A 231 -40.97 16.22 30.00
C LEU A 231 -40.92 17.53 29.18
N GLY A 232 -41.53 17.59 27.99
CA GLY A 232 -41.40 18.77 27.11
C GLY A 232 -39.93 19.15 26.88
N ASP A 233 -39.55 20.40 27.16
CA ASP A 233 -38.17 20.90 27.00
C ASP A 233 -37.14 20.22 27.91
N TYR A 234 -37.58 19.60 29.03
CA TYR A 234 -36.70 18.82 29.92
C TYR A 234 -36.11 17.58 29.26
N LEU A 235 -36.73 17.09 28.17
CA LEU A 235 -36.20 15.97 27.42
C LEU A 235 -34.80 16.28 26.87
N TYR A 236 -34.56 17.50 26.38
CA TYR A 236 -33.25 17.90 25.87
C TYR A 236 -32.21 18.00 26.99
N ARG A 237 -32.58 18.54 28.16
CA ARG A 237 -31.71 18.58 29.35
C ARG A 237 -31.35 17.17 29.82
N LEU A 238 -32.31 16.24 29.80
CA LEU A 238 -32.08 14.83 30.11
C LEU A 238 -31.11 14.16 29.15
N LEU A 239 -31.30 14.37 27.85
CA LEU A 239 -30.39 13.82 26.84
C LEU A 239 -28.96 14.34 27.02
N ASN A 240 -28.79 15.64 27.28
CA ASN A 240 -27.47 16.21 27.57
C ASN A 240 -26.86 15.66 28.88
N SER A 241 -27.67 15.43 29.92
CA SER A 241 -27.20 14.83 31.19
C SER A 241 -26.70 13.40 31.00
N LEU A 242 -27.40 12.60 30.19
CA LEU A 242 -26.94 11.26 29.79
C LEU A 242 -25.62 11.31 29.03
N ASP A 243 -25.44 12.28 28.13
CA ASP A 243 -24.18 12.46 27.40
C ASP A 243 -23.00 12.74 28.35
N LEU A 244 -23.20 13.58 29.39
CA LEU A 244 -22.17 13.86 30.39
C LEU A 244 -21.78 12.60 31.19
N ILE A 245 -22.74 11.75 31.57
CA ILE A 245 -22.45 10.50 32.29
C ILE A 245 -21.70 9.53 31.37
N HIS A 246 -22.15 9.38 30.11
CA HIS A 246 -21.48 8.52 29.15
C HIS A 246 -20.04 8.97 28.88
N GLU A 247 -19.79 10.28 28.85
CA GLU A 247 -18.45 10.86 28.71
C GLU A 247 -17.52 10.42 29.87
N GLU A 248 -18.00 10.46 31.12
CA GLU A 248 -17.22 10.05 32.31
C GLU A 248 -17.09 8.52 32.47
N GLU A 249 -18.02 7.74 31.93
CA GLU A 249 -18.00 6.26 31.97
C GLU A 249 -17.22 5.63 30.82
N LYS A 250 -16.91 6.39 29.77
CA LYS A 250 -16.24 5.88 28.56
C LYS A 250 -14.82 5.40 28.88
N ALA A 251 -14.65 4.09 28.90
CA ALA A 251 -13.33 3.48 28.94
C ALA A 251 -12.59 3.76 27.61
N ILE A 252 -11.45 4.46 27.68
CA ILE A 252 -10.57 4.70 26.54
C ILE A 252 -9.79 3.41 26.28
N PHE A 253 -10.31 2.55 25.40
CA PHE A 253 -9.58 1.39 24.91
C PHE A 253 -8.75 1.79 23.69
N SER A 254 -7.43 1.62 23.75
CA SER A 254 -6.54 1.77 22.60
C SER A 254 -6.62 0.52 21.71
N GLY A 255 -7.12 0.65 20.49
CA GLY A 255 -7.04 -0.41 19.48
C GLY A 255 -7.92 -0.14 18.25
N PRO A 256 -7.51 -0.59 17.04
CA PRO A 256 -8.34 -0.46 15.85
C PRO A 256 -9.61 -1.31 16.02
N GLY A 257 -10.77 -0.71 15.78
CA GLY A 257 -12.06 -1.41 15.77
C GLY A 257 -12.13 -2.49 14.67
N PRO A 258 -13.15 -3.36 14.70
CA PRO A 258 -13.28 -4.44 13.71
C PRO A 258 -13.43 -3.88 12.29
N THR A 259 -12.71 -4.49 11.32
CA THR A 259 -12.85 -4.14 9.90
C THR A 259 -14.20 -4.59 9.35
N LEU A 260 -15.01 -3.64 8.89
CA LEU A 260 -16.33 -3.87 8.30
C LEU A 260 -16.26 -3.70 6.77
N VAL A 261 -17.05 -4.48 6.04
CA VAL A 261 -17.24 -4.28 4.60
C VAL A 261 -18.26 -3.16 4.43
N PRO A 262 -17.94 -2.07 3.69
CA PRO A 262 -18.93 -1.05 3.37
C PRO A 262 -20.14 -1.66 2.66
N SER A 263 -21.34 -1.39 3.17
CA SER A 263 -22.60 -1.65 2.47
C SER A 263 -23.10 -0.32 1.91
N TYR A 264 -23.25 -0.25 0.58
CA TYR A 264 -23.89 0.89 -0.08
C TYR A 264 -25.41 0.71 -0.01
N ASP A 265 -25.98 0.75 1.21
CA ASP A 265 -27.44 0.68 1.38
C ASP A 265 -28.10 1.93 0.79
N GLN A 266 -29.14 1.72 -0.03
CA GLN A 266 -29.83 2.79 -0.78
C GLN A 266 -30.41 3.91 0.10
N SER A 267 -30.60 3.67 1.40
CA SER A 267 -31.11 4.66 2.37
C SER A 267 -30.03 5.60 2.92
N ALA A 268 -28.74 5.23 2.83
CA ALA A 268 -27.62 6.00 3.39
C ALA A 268 -26.89 6.88 2.35
N MET A 269 -27.18 6.71 1.05
CA MET A 269 -26.52 7.41 -0.07
C MET A 269 -27.55 8.01 -1.05
N ILE A 270 -28.56 8.73 -0.52
CA ILE A 270 -29.51 9.55 -1.33
C ILE A 270 -28.82 10.82 -1.87
N ASP A 271 -27.49 10.93 -1.76
CA ASP A 271 -26.73 12.09 -2.17
C ASP A 271 -26.45 12.10 -3.68
N GLU A 272 -26.38 13.30 -4.26
CA GLU A 272 -26.07 13.52 -5.67
C GLU A 272 -24.65 13.05 -6.04
N GLU A 273 -24.50 12.52 -7.26
CA GLU A 273 -23.21 12.14 -7.84
C GLU A 273 -22.49 13.38 -8.39
N ASN A 274 -21.36 13.74 -7.79
CA ASN A 274 -20.61 14.98 -8.02
C ASN A 274 -19.08 14.76 -8.13
N PHE A 275 -18.68 13.71 -8.87
CA PHE A 275 -17.26 13.42 -9.11
C PHE A 275 -16.53 14.60 -9.78
N SER A 276 -15.33 14.91 -9.29
CA SER A 276 -14.43 15.81 -10.02
C SER A 276 -13.83 15.14 -11.25
N PRO A 277 -13.69 15.86 -12.38
CA PRO A 277 -13.02 15.33 -13.56
C PRO A 277 -11.52 15.07 -13.26
N ASP A 278 -10.98 14.00 -13.82
CA ASP A 278 -9.55 13.72 -13.76
C ASP A 278 -8.86 14.30 -15.00
N SER A 279 -7.70 14.94 -14.81
CA SER A 279 -6.77 15.20 -15.91
C SER A 279 -6.05 13.92 -16.34
N ASP A 280 -5.53 13.88 -17.57
CA ASP A 280 -4.93 12.67 -18.18
C ASP A 280 -3.83 11.99 -17.35
N TRP A 281 -3.08 12.77 -16.57
CA TRP A 281 -1.99 12.26 -15.74
C TRP A 281 -2.46 11.67 -14.41
N MET A 282 -3.60 12.12 -13.87
CA MET A 282 -4.08 11.77 -12.53
C MET A 282 -4.30 10.25 -12.34
N PRO A 283 -4.96 9.51 -13.26
CA PRO A 283 -5.12 8.06 -13.14
C PRO A 283 -3.79 7.29 -13.18
N ARG A 284 -2.75 7.87 -13.80
CA ARG A 284 -1.45 7.23 -14.00
C ARG A 284 -0.46 7.52 -12.87
N THR A 285 -0.90 8.25 -11.84
CA THR A 285 -0.04 8.65 -10.73
C THR A 285 0.40 7.42 -9.94
N VAL A 286 1.71 7.29 -9.73
CA VAL A 286 2.37 6.32 -8.85
C VAL A 286 3.20 7.14 -7.88
N MET A 287 2.83 7.09 -6.60
CA MET A 287 3.37 7.98 -5.58
C MET A 287 4.27 7.24 -4.62
N ILE A 288 5.36 7.90 -4.21
CA ILE A 288 6.18 7.47 -3.07
C ILE A 288 6.20 8.57 -2.01
N ALA A 289 5.98 8.19 -0.75
CA ALA A 289 6.07 9.07 0.40
C ALA A 289 7.49 9.02 0.98
N LYS A 290 8.07 10.18 1.29
CA LYS A 290 9.35 10.29 2.00
C LYS A 290 9.21 11.28 3.16
N ASN A 291 9.52 10.83 4.39
CA ASN A 291 9.80 11.74 5.50
C ASN A 291 11.04 12.58 5.15
N THR A 292 10.86 13.88 4.97
CA THR A 292 11.86 14.75 4.32
C THR A 292 13.19 14.76 5.07
N TYR A 293 13.17 15.02 6.38
CA TYR A 293 14.41 15.12 7.18
C TYR A 293 15.14 13.78 7.26
N VAL A 294 14.40 12.70 7.53
CA VAL A 294 14.96 11.33 7.57
C VAL A 294 15.57 10.96 6.21
N TRP A 295 14.89 11.29 5.10
CA TRP A 295 15.39 10.99 3.76
C TRP A 295 16.63 11.80 3.41
N LEU A 296 16.68 13.10 3.74
CA LEU A 296 17.88 13.92 3.52
C LEU A 296 19.08 13.40 4.34
N TYR A 297 18.84 12.93 5.56
CA TYR A 297 19.88 12.25 6.36
C TYR A 297 20.36 10.97 5.68
N GLN A 298 19.46 10.09 5.25
CA GLN A 298 19.81 8.85 4.55
C GLN A 298 20.57 9.10 3.24
N LEU A 299 20.17 10.11 2.46
CA LEU A 299 20.89 10.52 1.26
C LEU A 299 22.28 11.08 1.59
N SER A 300 22.45 11.73 2.75
CA SER A 300 23.76 12.22 3.18
C SER A 300 24.73 11.05 3.41
N GLU A 301 24.23 9.98 4.02
CA GLU A 301 24.99 8.75 4.25
C GLU A 301 25.28 8.03 2.91
N GLU A 302 24.27 7.85 2.05
CA GLU A 302 24.40 7.16 0.75
C GLU A 302 25.39 7.85 -0.20
N TYR A 303 25.34 9.19 -0.29
CA TYR A 303 26.18 9.97 -1.20
C TYR A 303 27.45 10.52 -0.54
N HIS A 304 27.71 10.15 0.72
CA HIS A 304 28.88 10.57 1.50
C HIS A 304 29.14 12.08 1.49
N ARG A 305 28.08 12.89 1.57
CA ARG A 305 28.13 14.36 1.63
C ARG A 305 26.95 14.89 2.42
N GLU A 306 27.11 16.03 3.08
CA GLU A 306 26.00 16.64 3.83
C GLU A 306 24.89 17.14 2.88
N ILE A 307 23.67 16.66 3.08
CA ILE A 307 22.46 17.02 2.35
C ILE A 307 21.40 17.40 3.39
N THR A 308 21.16 18.69 3.56
CA THR A 308 20.22 19.25 4.55
C THR A 308 19.11 20.08 3.92
N ARG A 309 19.24 20.45 2.63
CA ARG A 309 18.28 21.27 1.88
C ARG A 309 17.66 20.53 0.71
N LEU A 310 16.45 20.95 0.31
CA LEU A 310 15.71 20.34 -0.80
C LEU A 310 16.45 20.41 -2.15
N ASP A 311 17.16 21.52 -2.41
CA ASP A 311 17.93 21.70 -3.65
C ASP A 311 19.22 20.87 -3.70
N GLN A 312 19.63 20.28 -2.59
CA GLN A 312 20.82 19.43 -2.52
C GLN A 312 20.54 17.97 -2.86
N ILE A 313 19.26 17.56 -2.91
CA ILE A 313 18.86 16.20 -3.35
C ILE A 313 19.52 15.91 -4.70
N PRO A 314 20.31 14.82 -4.83
CA PRO A 314 21.04 14.50 -6.06
C PRO A 314 20.11 14.27 -7.24
N ASP A 315 20.59 14.62 -8.43
CA ASP A 315 19.89 14.34 -9.68
C ASP A 315 19.79 12.82 -9.95
N ASP A 316 20.84 12.06 -9.62
CA ASP A 316 20.89 10.59 -9.71
C ASP A 316 19.74 9.93 -8.92
N GLU A 317 19.37 10.49 -7.78
CA GLU A 317 18.27 9.97 -6.96
C GLU A 317 16.90 10.22 -7.63
N LEU A 318 16.73 11.38 -8.27
CA LEU A 318 15.52 11.66 -9.04
C LEU A 318 15.44 10.79 -10.30
N ASP A 319 16.58 10.54 -10.95
CA ASP A 319 16.68 9.64 -12.11
C ASP A 319 16.34 8.19 -11.70
N LYS A 320 16.82 7.75 -10.54
CA LYS A 320 16.48 6.45 -9.93
C LYS A 320 14.97 6.31 -9.70
N LEU A 321 14.33 7.26 -9.00
CA LEU A 321 12.87 7.25 -8.79
C LEU A 321 12.07 7.22 -10.10
N ALA A 322 12.47 8.01 -11.09
CA ALA A 322 11.81 8.01 -12.40
C ALA A 322 11.99 6.67 -13.13
N SER A 323 13.19 6.07 -13.07
CA SER A 323 13.48 4.77 -13.68
C SER A 323 12.68 3.62 -13.07
N TRP A 324 12.40 3.70 -11.76
CA TRP A 324 11.54 2.77 -11.02
C TRP A 324 10.05 2.92 -11.37
N GLY A 325 9.67 3.99 -12.06
CA GLY A 325 8.29 4.25 -12.51
C GLY A 325 7.48 5.18 -11.60
N PHE A 326 8.10 5.84 -10.63
CA PHE A 326 7.45 6.86 -9.81
C PHE A 326 7.30 8.17 -10.58
N ASN A 327 6.13 8.77 -10.48
CA ASN A 327 5.83 10.08 -11.08
C ASN A 327 5.13 11.04 -10.09
N GLY A 328 4.99 10.62 -8.83
CA GLY A 328 4.60 11.44 -7.70
C GLY A 328 5.58 11.26 -6.53
N LEU A 329 6.07 12.35 -5.96
CA LEU A 329 6.95 12.36 -4.79
C LEU A 329 6.32 13.20 -3.69
N TRP A 330 5.81 12.53 -2.65
CA TRP A 330 5.25 13.19 -1.48
C TRP A 330 6.32 13.39 -0.42
N LEU A 331 6.58 14.66 -0.10
CA LEU A 331 7.52 15.06 0.93
C LEU A 331 6.77 15.46 2.19
N ILE A 332 6.98 14.69 3.26
CA ILE A 332 6.31 14.91 4.55
C ILE A 332 7.12 15.91 5.36
N GLY A 333 6.43 16.90 5.93
CA GLY A 333 7.02 17.87 6.86
C GLY A 333 7.87 18.96 6.22
N LEU A 334 7.39 19.50 5.09
CA LEU A 334 7.98 20.61 4.32
C LEU A 334 7.78 21.99 4.96
N TRP A 335 6.71 22.16 5.72
CA TRP A 335 6.25 23.45 6.23
C TRP A 335 6.97 23.87 7.51
N GLU A 336 6.96 25.17 7.79
CA GLU A 336 7.50 25.73 9.04
C GLU A 336 6.68 25.24 10.26
N ARG A 337 7.38 24.69 11.24
CA ARG A 337 6.77 23.95 12.36
C ARG A 337 6.76 24.75 13.66
N SER A 338 5.87 24.38 14.56
CA SER A 338 5.73 24.91 15.91
C SER A 338 6.99 24.68 16.77
N GLU A 339 7.56 25.72 17.36
CA GLU A 339 8.66 25.56 18.32
C GLU A 339 8.15 24.94 19.62
N ALA A 340 6.95 25.33 20.04
CA ALA A 340 6.28 24.76 21.21
C ALA A 340 6.11 23.23 21.11
N SER A 341 5.75 22.70 19.93
CA SER A 341 5.66 21.25 19.69
C SER A 341 6.98 20.53 19.98
N ARG A 342 8.12 21.13 19.61
CA ARG A 342 9.45 20.59 19.91
C ARG A 342 9.72 20.62 21.42
N GLU A 343 9.47 21.77 22.06
CA GLU A 343 9.72 21.94 23.49
C GLU A 343 8.92 20.96 24.36
N ILE A 344 7.64 20.76 24.05
CA ILE A 344 6.78 19.80 24.75
C ILE A 344 7.41 18.40 24.72
N LYS A 345 7.87 17.93 23.56
CA LYS A 345 8.45 16.59 23.41
C LYS A 345 9.77 16.43 24.17
N GLN A 346 10.58 17.48 24.17
CA GLN A 346 11.84 17.51 24.92
C GLN A 346 11.59 17.47 26.43
N LEU A 347 10.63 18.25 26.92
CA LEU A 347 10.21 18.25 28.32
C LEU A 347 9.61 16.90 28.74
N CYS A 348 8.92 16.21 27.83
CA CYS A 348 8.36 14.88 28.02
C CYS A 348 9.38 13.73 27.79
N GLY A 349 10.67 14.03 27.72
CA GLY A 349 11.76 13.05 27.77
C GLY A 349 12.40 12.66 26.45
N ASN A 350 12.10 13.33 25.33
CA ASN A 350 12.78 13.10 24.04
C ASN A 350 13.62 14.32 23.61
N PRO A 351 14.89 14.43 24.04
CA PRO A 351 15.72 15.60 23.78
C PRO A 351 16.07 15.80 22.29
N GLU A 352 16.03 14.73 21.48
CA GLU A 352 16.35 14.77 20.05
C GLU A 352 15.11 15.00 19.16
N ALA A 353 13.90 15.02 19.74
CA ALA A 353 12.66 15.24 18.99
C ALA A 353 12.67 16.60 18.28
N VAL A 354 12.21 16.62 17.03
CA VAL A 354 11.80 17.85 16.35
C VAL A 354 10.28 18.06 16.48
N ALA A 355 9.85 19.27 16.14
CA ALA A 355 8.44 19.61 16.07
C ALA A 355 7.68 18.65 15.15
N SER A 356 6.43 18.35 15.50
CA SER A 356 5.55 17.52 14.66
C SER A 356 5.42 18.15 13.29
N ALA A 357 5.55 17.35 12.23
CA ALA A 357 5.28 17.76 10.85
C ALA A 357 3.85 18.33 10.65
N TYR A 358 2.90 18.03 11.55
CA TYR A 358 1.52 18.50 11.48
C TYR A 358 1.17 19.58 12.52
N SER A 359 2.10 19.91 13.44
CA SER A 359 1.97 21.12 14.28
C SER A 359 2.64 22.29 13.57
N LEU A 360 1.87 22.96 12.72
CA LEU A 360 2.37 23.98 11.81
C LEU A 360 2.34 25.37 12.42
N ARG A 361 3.45 26.12 12.27
CA ARG A 361 3.45 27.56 12.57
C ARG A 361 2.74 28.33 11.46
N ASN A 362 3.09 28.03 10.21
CA ASN A 362 2.46 28.55 9.00
C ASN A 362 2.82 27.66 7.78
N TYR A 363 2.27 27.99 6.60
CA TYR A 363 2.47 27.25 5.35
C TYR A 363 3.62 27.79 4.49
N ALA A 364 4.68 28.34 5.11
CA ALA A 364 5.94 28.62 4.42
C ALA A 364 6.80 27.35 4.36
N ILE A 365 7.57 27.16 3.27
CA ILE A 365 8.58 26.09 3.22
C ILE A 365 9.64 26.38 4.28
N ALA A 366 9.97 25.38 5.10
CA ALA A 366 10.84 25.59 6.25
C ALA A 366 12.21 26.14 5.86
N ASP A 367 12.70 27.13 6.60
CA ASP A 367 13.99 27.77 6.31
C ASP A 367 15.15 26.77 6.45
N ALA A 368 15.03 25.82 7.38
CA ALA A 368 15.98 24.72 7.57
C ALA A 368 16.11 23.82 6.32
N LEU A 369 15.04 23.71 5.52
CA LEU A 369 15.02 22.96 4.25
C LEU A 369 15.46 23.81 3.05
N GLY A 370 15.77 25.08 3.29
CA GLY A 370 16.25 26.04 2.31
C GLY A 370 15.19 26.98 1.73
N GLY A 371 13.98 26.97 2.29
CA GLY A 371 12.90 27.87 1.93
C GLY A 371 12.38 27.69 0.50
N ASP A 372 11.62 28.69 0.05
CA ASP A 372 10.97 28.66 -1.27
C ASP A 372 11.95 28.52 -2.45
N GLU A 373 13.17 29.06 -2.34
CA GLU A 373 14.18 28.95 -3.40
C GLU A 373 14.62 27.50 -3.60
N ALA A 374 14.94 26.78 -2.52
CA ALA A 374 15.38 25.39 -2.60
C ALA A 374 14.27 24.48 -3.15
N TYR A 375 13.04 24.72 -2.69
CA TYR A 375 11.85 24.06 -3.19
C TYR A 375 11.65 24.25 -4.70
N GLN A 376 11.76 25.49 -5.22
CA GLN A 376 11.57 25.76 -6.65
C GLN A 376 12.59 25.00 -7.50
N ARG A 377 13.86 24.99 -7.09
CA ARG A 377 14.91 24.24 -7.80
C ARG A 377 14.64 22.73 -7.79
N LEU A 378 14.21 22.16 -6.67
CA LEU A 378 13.82 20.74 -6.63
C LEU A 378 12.64 20.46 -7.55
N ARG A 379 11.60 21.30 -7.50
CA ARG A 379 10.39 21.17 -8.32
C ARG A 379 10.71 21.15 -9.80
N GLU A 380 11.54 22.08 -10.28
CA GLU A 380 11.93 22.15 -11.69
C GLU A 380 12.70 20.89 -12.13
N ARG A 381 13.66 20.43 -11.33
CA ARG A 381 14.46 19.22 -11.63
C ARG A 381 13.63 17.93 -11.60
N ALA A 382 12.69 17.82 -10.66
CA ALA A 382 11.75 16.70 -10.58
C ALA A 382 10.79 16.70 -11.78
N TRP A 383 10.28 17.87 -12.16
CA TRP A 383 9.36 18.02 -13.30
C TRP A 383 10.01 17.61 -14.63
N GLN A 384 11.29 17.94 -14.84
CA GLN A 384 12.04 17.50 -16.03
C GLN A 384 12.09 15.97 -16.19
N ARG A 385 11.95 15.23 -15.08
CA ARG A 385 11.94 13.76 -15.02
C ARG A 385 10.51 13.18 -14.97
N GLY A 386 9.49 14.02 -15.11
CA GLY A 386 8.08 13.61 -15.04
C GLY A 386 7.56 13.38 -13.62
N ILE A 387 8.31 13.77 -12.59
CA ILE A 387 7.91 13.63 -11.18
C ILE A 387 7.19 14.89 -10.70
N ARG A 388 5.97 14.72 -10.19
CA ARG A 388 5.17 15.76 -9.54
C ARG A 388 5.42 15.73 -8.04
N LEU A 389 5.75 16.89 -7.47
CA LEU A 389 5.85 17.00 -6.01
C LEU A 389 4.46 17.03 -5.39
N ALA A 390 4.31 16.34 -4.26
CA ALA A 390 3.12 16.33 -3.44
C ALA A 390 3.45 16.85 -2.04
N SER A 391 2.48 17.49 -1.39
CA SER A 391 2.60 17.99 -0.02
C SER A 391 1.41 17.59 0.84
N ASP A 392 1.64 17.47 2.13
CA ASP A 392 0.57 17.48 3.13
C ASP A 392 -0.09 18.85 3.22
N MET A 393 -1.37 18.84 3.57
CA MET A 393 -2.11 20.00 4.04
C MET A 393 -2.96 19.58 5.24
N VAL A 394 -2.83 20.33 6.34
CA VAL A 394 -3.51 20.08 7.62
C VAL A 394 -4.57 21.18 7.83
N PRO A 395 -5.82 20.97 7.41
CA PRO A 395 -6.85 22.01 7.47
C PRO A 395 -7.50 22.11 8.85
N ASN A 396 -7.40 21.08 9.69
CA ASN A 396 -8.22 20.96 10.89
C ASN A 396 -7.74 21.87 12.04
N HIS A 397 -6.44 22.01 12.20
CA HIS A 397 -5.81 22.70 13.32
C HIS A 397 -4.51 23.38 12.90
N MET A 398 -3.98 24.23 13.78
CA MET A 398 -2.65 24.84 13.66
C MET A 398 -1.80 24.50 14.89
N GLY A 399 -0.49 24.77 14.88
CA GLY A 399 0.33 24.67 16.09
C GLY A 399 -0.13 25.66 17.17
N ILE A 400 0.07 25.33 18.46
CA ILE A 400 -0.38 26.18 19.58
C ILE A 400 0.29 27.56 19.60
N ASP A 401 1.48 27.69 19.03
CA ASP A 401 2.25 28.92 18.86
C ASP A 401 2.22 29.45 17.41
N SER A 402 1.29 28.99 16.60
CA SER A 402 1.15 29.44 15.21
C SER A 402 0.81 30.93 15.11
N ASP A 403 1.15 31.53 13.97
CA ASP A 403 0.87 32.94 13.70
C ASP A 403 -0.63 33.25 13.85
N TRP A 404 -1.50 32.28 13.55
CA TRP A 404 -2.95 32.39 13.71
C TRP A 404 -3.39 32.39 15.18
N VAL A 405 -2.81 31.56 16.05
CA VAL A 405 -3.17 31.57 17.50
C VAL A 405 -2.72 32.88 18.15
N LEU A 406 -1.59 33.43 17.72
CA LEU A 406 -1.05 34.68 18.25
C LEU A 406 -1.93 35.87 17.81
N GLN A 407 -2.25 35.96 16.51
CA GLN A 407 -2.90 37.13 15.89
C GLN A 407 -4.43 37.06 15.85
N HIS A 408 -5.00 35.86 15.75
CA HIS A 408 -6.43 35.59 15.58
C HIS A 408 -6.94 34.52 16.57
N PRO A 409 -6.84 34.74 17.89
CA PRO A 409 -7.28 33.77 18.89
C PRO A 409 -8.81 33.50 18.87
N ASP A 410 -9.60 34.34 18.18
CA ASP A 410 -11.04 34.13 17.97
C ASP A 410 -11.37 33.15 16.83
N TRP A 411 -10.39 32.75 16.03
CA TRP A 411 -10.54 31.73 14.99
C TRP A 411 -10.56 30.31 15.54
N PHE A 412 -10.22 30.12 16.82
CA PHE A 412 -10.11 28.81 17.46
C PHE A 412 -11.28 28.54 18.40
N LEU A 413 -11.64 27.27 18.55
CA LEU A 413 -12.60 26.84 19.56
C LEU A 413 -12.00 27.12 20.94
N SER A 414 -12.66 27.94 21.74
CA SER A 414 -12.14 28.37 23.04
C SER A 414 -13.22 28.71 24.05
N LEU A 415 -12.85 28.69 25.32
CA LEU A 415 -13.67 29.12 26.46
C LEU A 415 -12.93 30.21 27.26
N PRO A 416 -13.67 31.13 27.91
CA PRO A 416 -13.06 32.11 28.82
C PRO A 416 -12.68 31.50 30.18
N TYR A 417 -12.95 30.21 30.40
CA TYR A 417 -12.68 29.47 31.64
C TYR A 417 -12.18 28.04 31.32
N SER A 418 -11.54 27.39 32.30
CA SER A 418 -11.14 25.98 32.16
C SER A 418 -12.40 25.09 32.21
N PRO A 419 -12.64 24.22 31.20
CA PRO A 419 -13.82 23.34 31.17
C PRO A 419 -13.83 22.33 32.33
N PHE A 420 -12.64 21.99 32.83
CA PHE A 420 -12.43 21.14 34.01
C PHE A 420 -11.69 21.94 35.08
N PRO A 421 -12.38 22.37 36.15
CA PRO A 421 -11.78 23.17 37.22
C PRO A 421 -10.63 22.50 37.98
N SER A 422 -10.51 21.17 37.89
CA SER A 422 -9.42 20.38 38.50
C SER A 422 -8.08 20.55 37.81
N TYR A 423 -8.06 20.96 36.55
CA TYR A 423 -6.84 21.13 35.78
C TYR A 423 -6.07 22.39 36.14
N SER A 424 -4.75 22.28 36.11
CA SER A 424 -3.83 23.39 36.38
C SER A 424 -2.87 23.61 35.22
N PHE A 425 -2.58 24.89 34.97
CA PHE A 425 -1.78 25.36 33.84
C PHE A 425 -0.61 26.19 34.39
N ASN A 426 0.17 25.57 35.28
CA ASN A 426 1.27 26.21 36.00
C ASN A 426 2.64 25.89 35.40
N GLY A 427 2.67 25.04 34.37
CA GLY A 427 3.88 24.65 33.64
C GLY A 427 4.61 25.80 32.96
N GLN A 428 5.65 25.43 32.20
CA GLN A 428 6.47 26.36 31.44
C GLN A 428 5.63 27.11 30.39
N ASP A 429 5.99 28.38 30.16
CA ASP A 429 5.48 29.14 29.03
C ASP A 429 6.16 28.67 27.74
N LEU A 430 5.34 28.26 26.78
CA LEU A 430 5.76 27.72 25.49
C LEU A 430 5.64 28.74 24.35
N SER A 431 5.26 29.99 24.64
CA SER A 431 5.11 31.00 23.60
C SER A 431 6.48 31.54 23.15
N PRO A 432 6.73 31.64 21.83
CA PRO A 432 7.89 32.33 21.30
C PRO A 432 7.74 33.87 21.31
N ASP A 433 6.56 34.40 21.68
CA ASP A 433 6.25 35.83 21.68
C ASP A 433 6.11 36.37 23.11
N ASP A 434 6.87 37.42 23.46
CA ASP A 434 6.84 38.01 24.80
C ASP A 434 5.48 38.62 25.18
N HIS A 435 4.57 38.89 24.23
CA HIS A 435 3.25 39.47 24.48
C HIS A 435 2.18 38.42 24.82
N VAL A 436 2.39 37.15 24.48
CA VAL A 436 1.42 36.07 24.70
C VAL A 436 2.08 34.99 25.58
N GLY A 437 1.35 34.46 26.55
CA GLY A 437 1.76 33.26 27.29
C GLY A 437 0.95 32.06 26.81
N ILE A 438 1.60 30.92 26.59
CA ILE A 438 0.98 29.65 26.19
C ILE A 438 1.37 28.58 27.21
N TYR A 439 0.37 27.97 27.86
CA TYR A 439 0.58 26.99 28.92
C TYR A 439 -0.27 25.75 28.67
N ILE A 440 0.36 24.58 28.55
CA ILE A 440 -0.34 23.30 28.56
C ILE A 440 -0.63 22.84 29.99
N GLU A 441 -1.53 21.88 30.12
CA GLU A 441 -1.93 21.34 31.42
C GLU A 441 -0.83 20.47 32.05
N ASP A 442 -0.69 20.54 33.37
CA ASP A 442 0.46 20.00 34.10
C ASP A 442 0.61 18.46 33.99
N HIS A 443 -0.47 17.68 33.84
CA HIS A 443 -0.41 16.22 33.71
C HIS A 443 0.05 15.75 32.32
N TYR A 444 0.13 16.64 31.33
CA TYR A 444 0.76 16.28 30.05
C TYR A 444 2.25 15.91 30.21
N TYR A 445 2.95 16.50 31.18
CA TYR A 445 4.38 16.27 31.39
C TYR A 445 4.67 14.90 32.02
N ASP A 446 3.79 14.41 32.90
CA ASP A 446 3.94 13.10 33.56
C ASP A 446 3.04 12.00 32.95
N ARG A 447 2.20 12.37 31.97
CA ARG A 447 1.28 11.50 31.22
C ARG A 447 0.25 10.79 32.10
N THR A 448 -0.12 11.39 33.24
CA THR A 448 -1.14 10.84 34.14
C THR A 448 -2.56 11.22 33.74
N ASP A 449 -2.75 12.32 33.02
CA ASP A 449 -4.00 12.76 32.38
C ASP A 449 -3.71 13.71 31.19
N ALA A 450 -4.73 14.07 30.41
CA ALA A 450 -4.61 14.95 29.25
C ALA A 450 -5.82 15.88 29.11
N ALA A 451 -5.62 17.17 29.40
CA ALA A 451 -6.69 18.15 29.24
C ALA A 451 -7.02 18.44 27.77
N VAL A 452 -8.29 18.67 27.48
CA VAL A 452 -8.77 18.99 26.12
C VAL A 452 -8.43 20.41 25.64
N VAL A 453 -7.85 21.25 26.51
CA VAL A 453 -7.53 22.65 26.22
C VAL A 453 -6.13 23.03 26.72
N PHE A 454 -5.54 24.06 26.12
CA PHE A 454 -4.40 24.81 26.67
C PHE A 454 -4.80 26.25 27.00
N LYS A 455 -4.04 26.90 27.87
CA LYS A 455 -4.28 28.27 28.30
C LYS A 455 -3.43 29.25 27.48
N ARG A 456 -4.08 30.22 26.83
CA ARG A 456 -3.47 31.40 26.20
C ARG A 456 -3.75 32.63 27.04
N VAL A 457 -2.72 33.43 27.34
CA VAL A 457 -2.86 34.72 28.05
C VAL A 457 -2.24 35.83 27.21
N ASP A 458 -3.04 36.80 26.81
CA ASP A 458 -2.52 38.05 26.27
C ASP A 458 -2.07 38.94 27.42
N ARG A 459 -0.76 39.22 27.52
CA ARG A 459 -0.18 39.93 28.66
C ARG A 459 -0.51 41.42 28.67
N TRP A 460 -0.93 41.98 27.55
CA TRP A 460 -1.26 43.41 27.45
C TRP A 460 -2.72 43.69 27.76
N SER A 461 -3.64 42.89 27.21
CA SER A 461 -5.07 43.03 27.47
C SER A 461 -5.52 42.31 28.75
N GLY A 462 -4.75 41.31 29.20
CA GLY A 462 -5.15 40.39 30.26
C GLY A 462 -6.14 39.32 29.79
N ASP A 463 -6.46 39.26 28.49
CA ASP A 463 -7.38 38.29 27.91
C ASP A 463 -6.83 36.87 28.11
N THR A 464 -7.60 36.04 28.84
CA THR A 464 -7.26 34.64 29.10
C THR A 464 -8.28 33.75 28.41
N ARG A 465 -7.78 32.86 27.55
CA ARG A 465 -8.61 31.88 26.83
C ARG A 465 -8.08 30.47 27.03
N TYR A 466 -8.99 29.53 27.06
CA TYR A 466 -8.72 28.10 27.10
C TYR A 466 -9.10 27.53 25.74
N ILE A 467 -8.09 27.33 24.89
CA ILE A 467 -8.26 26.94 23.48
C ILE A 467 -8.20 25.42 23.39
N PHE A 468 -9.14 24.82 22.65
CA PHE A 468 -9.18 23.36 22.47
C PHE A 468 -8.02 22.86 21.62
N HIS A 469 -7.45 21.73 22.02
CA HIS A 469 -6.50 20.97 21.22
C HIS A 469 -7.20 20.30 20.03
N GLY A 470 -6.48 20.08 18.93
CA GLY A 470 -6.98 19.26 17.83
C GLY A 470 -7.29 17.83 18.30
N ASN A 471 -8.38 17.25 17.82
CA ASN A 471 -8.84 15.93 18.23
C ASN A 471 -9.73 15.27 17.16
N ASP A 472 -9.67 13.94 17.04
CA ASP A 472 -10.46 13.11 16.12
C ASP A 472 -11.59 12.32 16.81
N GLY A 473 -11.67 12.37 18.15
CA GLY A 473 -12.65 11.71 19.01
C GLY A 473 -12.32 10.26 19.38
N THR A 474 -11.14 9.74 19.03
CA THR A 474 -10.74 8.33 19.25
C THR A 474 -9.63 8.14 20.27
N SER A 475 -8.79 9.16 20.48
CA SER A 475 -7.60 9.09 21.34
C SER A 475 -7.43 10.35 22.21
N MET A 476 -6.30 10.47 22.90
CA MET A 476 -5.97 11.69 23.65
C MET A 476 -5.84 12.89 22.69
N PRO A 477 -6.20 14.11 23.13
CA PRO A 477 -6.04 15.31 22.31
C PRO A 477 -4.58 15.54 21.88
N TRP A 478 -4.37 16.08 20.67
CA TRP A 478 -3.05 16.45 20.17
C TRP A 478 -2.57 17.74 20.85
N ASN A 479 -1.81 17.57 21.94
CA ASN A 479 -1.44 18.61 22.89
C ASN A 479 -0.57 19.76 22.34
N ASP A 480 -0.04 19.61 21.13
CA ASP A 480 0.76 20.61 20.43
C ASP A 480 -0.02 21.32 19.32
N THR A 481 -1.34 21.15 19.25
CA THR A 481 -2.20 21.75 18.23
C THR A 481 -3.36 22.55 18.83
N ALA A 482 -3.93 23.46 18.04
CA ALA A 482 -5.07 24.32 18.36
C ALA A 482 -6.18 24.17 17.32
N GLN A 483 -7.38 23.80 17.76
CA GLN A 483 -8.52 23.48 16.89
C GLN A 483 -9.21 24.71 16.31
N LEU A 484 -9.35 24.76 14.99
CA LEU A 484 -10.06 25.83 14.29
C LEU A 484 -11.59 25.74 14.44
N ASN A 485 -12.23 26.90 14.50
CA ASN A 485 -13.69 27.06 14.60
C ASN A 485 -14.34 27.26 13.22
N TYR A 486 -14.75 26.14 12.62
CA TYR A 486 -15.40 26.13 11.31
C TYR A 486 -16.86 26.60 11.32
N LEU A 487 -17.45 26.97 12.47
CA LEU A 487 -18.73 27.67 12.46
C LEU A 487 -18.61 29.08 11.86
N ARG A 488 -17.41 29.66 11.89
CA ARG A 488 -17.17 30.98 11.34
C ARG A 488 -16.83 30.92 9.85
N GLU A 489 -17.45 31.80 9.08
CA GLU A 489 -17.24 31.90 7.63
C GLU A 489 -15.86 32.43 7.26
N ASP A 490 -15.34 33.40 8.01
CA ASP A 490 -14.01 33.98 7.78
C ASP A 490 -12.88 32.95 7.98
N VAL A 491 -13.02 32.06 8.96
CA VAL A 491 -12.10 30.93 9.18
C VAL A 491 -12.12 29.97 7.99
N ARG A 492 -13.31 29.58 7.52
CA ARG A 492 -13.44 28.67 6.35
C ARG A 492 -12.79 29.28 5.11
N GLU A 493 -13.02 30.55 4.83
CA GLU A 493 -12.41 31.24 3.69
C GLU A 493 -10.88 31.35 3.85
N ALA A 494 -10.36 31.67 5.04
CA ALA A 494 -8.92 31.73 5.28
C ALA A 494 -8.23 30.38 5.04
N VAL A 495 -8.86 29.28 5.47
CA VAL A 495 -8.36 27.93 5.18
C VAL A 495 -8.44 27.63 3.68
N ILE A 496 -9.55 27.93 3.00
CA ILE A 496 -9.68 27.75 1.54
C ILE A 496 -8.56 28.49 0.80
N GLN A 497 -8.29 29.75 1.14
CA GLN A 497 -7.20 30.52 0.52
C GLN A 497 -5.83 29.90 0.76
N THR A 498 -5.62 29.31 1.94
CA THR A 498 -4.40 28.57 2.28
C THR A 498 -4.27 27.30 1.44
N ILE A 499 -5.36 26.54 1.26
CA ILE A 499 -5.40 25.37 0.37
C ILE A 499 -5.07 25.78 -1.07
N LEU A 500 -5.67 26.87 -1.57
CA LEU A 500 -5.40 27.39 -2.90
C LEU A 500 -3.95 27.87 -3.04
N HIS A 501 -3.36 28.45 -1.99
CA HIS A 501 -1.94 28.78 -1.96
C HIS A 501 -1.06 27.54 -2.10
N VAL A 502 -1.35 26.48 -1.34
CA VAL A 502 -0.65 25.19 -1.42
C VAL A 502 -0.81 24.56 -2.80
N ALA A 503 -2.02 24.56 -3.38
CA ALA A 503 -2.30 24.03 -4.71
C ALA A 503 -1.52 24.73 -5.83
N ARG A 504 -1.28 26.04 -5.72
CA ARG A 504 -0.43 26.78 -6.68
C ARG A 504 1.03 26.36 -6.63
N LYS A 505 1.48 25.79 -5.50
CA LYS A 505 2.83 25.22 -5.33
C LYS A 505 2.84 23.75 -5.78
N PHE A 506 1.94 22.93 -5.24
CA PHE A 506 1.95 21.48 -5.38
C PHE A 506 0.75 20.97 -6.20
N PRO A 507 0.99 20.28 -7.34
CA PRO A 507 -0.09 19.70 -8.15
C PRO A 507 -0.77 18.49 -7.49
N ILE A 508 -0.22 17.96 -6.40
CA ILE A 508 -0.79 16.86 -5.62
C ILE A 508 -0.85 17.30 -4.15
N ILE A 509 -2.03 17.26 -3.54
CA ILE A 509 -2.25 17.61 -2.13
C ILE A 509 -2.87 16.43 -1.42
N ARG A 510 -2.27 16.03 -0.29
CA ARG A 510 -2.85 15.09 0.65
C ARG A 510 -3.40 15.84 1.86
N PHE A 511 -4.70 15.73 2.10
CA PHE A 511 -5.37 16.32 3.24
C PHE A 511 -5.34 15.36 4.43
N ASP A 512 -4.74 15.82 5.52
CA ASP A 512 -4.69 15.11 6.80
C ASP A 512 -6.05 15.10 7.50
N ALA A 513 -6.43 13.95 8.06
CA ALA A 513 -7.64 13.74 8.85
C ALA A 513 -8.91 14.38 8.24
N ALA A 514 -9.08 14.30 6.92
CA ALA A 514 -10.08 15.04 6.18
C ALA A 514 -11.53 14.75 6.65
N MET A 515 -11.77 13.53 7.15
CA MET A 515 -13.07 13.12 7.73
C MET A 515 -13.49 13.97 8.93
N THR A 516 -12.57 14.57 9.68
CA THR A 516 -12.89 15.41 10.85
C THR A 516 -13.62 16.70 10.48
N LEU A 517 -13.42 17.17 9.24
CA LEU A 517 -14.01 18.41 8.72
C LEU A 517 -15.25 18.21 7.85
N ALA A 518 -15.61 16.97 7.52
CA ALA A 518 -16.90 16.71 6.90
C ALA A 518 -18.01 17.22 7.84
N LYS A 519 -18.96 18.01 7.32
CA LYS A 519 -19.98 18.72 8.11
C LYS A 519 -20.66 17.85 9.16
N LYS A 520 -21.00 16.60 8.79
CA LYS A 520 -21.58 15.59 9.69
C LYS A 520 -20.68 15.25 10.88
N HIS A 521 -19.39 15.06 10.64
CA HIS A 521 -18.43 14.70 11.69
C HIS A 521 -17.96 15.89 12.50
N TYR A 522 -17.79 17.05 11.87
CA TYR A 522 -17.50 18.27 12.60
C TYR A 522 -18.61 18.56 13.63
N GLN A 523 -19.88 18.39 13.23
CA GLN A 523 -21.02 18.46 14.16
C GLN A 523 -20.88 17.41 15.26
N ARG A 524 -20.72 16.12 14.92
CA ARG A 524 -20.61 15.03 15.90
C ARG A 524 -19.51 15.26 16.94
N LEU A 525 -18.36 15.79 16.52
CA LEU A 525 -17.18 15.97 17.38
C LEU A 525 -17.29 17.22 18.25
N TRP A 526 -17.59 18.38 17.64
CA TRP A 526 -17.45 19.68 18.30
C TRP A 526 -18.78 20.30 18.77
N PHE A 527 -19.89 19.92 18.15
CA PHE A 527 -21.23 20.46 18.40
C PHE A 527 -22.30 19.34 18.32
N PRO A 528 -22.18 18.28 19.14
CA PRO A 528 -23.01 17.08 19.01
C PRO A 528 -24.50 17.41 19.15
N SER A 529 -25.37 16.59 18.55
CA SER A 529 -26.81 16.70 18.85
C SER A 529 -27.10 16.20 20.27
N PRO A 530 -28.08 16.77 20.99
CA PRO A 530 -28.44 16.29 22.32
C PRO A 530 -28.72 14.78 22.35
N GLY A 531 -28.04 14.05 23.24
CA GLY A 531 -28.16 12.59 23.39
C GLY A 531 -27.22 11.78 22.48
N THR A 532 -26.28 12.44 21.82
CA THR A 532 -25.27 11.81 20.94
C THR A 532 -23.83 12.26 21.25
N GLY A 533 -23.63 12.99 22.35
CA GLY A 533 -22.36 13.54 22.79
C GLY A 533 -21.35 12.51 23.31
N GLY A 534 -20.26 12.99 23.94
CA GLY A 534 -19.20 12.14 24.51
C GLY A 534 -18.08 11.73 23.54
N ALA A 535 -17.98 12.37 22.37
CA ALA A 535 -16.85 12.18 21.47
C ALA A 535 -15.61 12.96 21.95
N ILE A 536 -15.76 14.26 22.19
CA ILE A 536 -14.73 15.14 22.75
C ILE A 536 -15.21 15.62 24.12
N PRO A 537 -14.42 15.43 25.20
CA PRO A 537 -14.83 15.85 26.53
C PRO A 537 -15.21 17.34 26.61
N SER A 538 -16.22 17.67 27.41
CA SER A 538 -16.84 19.00 27.58
C SER A 538 -17.56 19.60 26.36
N ARG A 539 -17.54 18.95 25.18
CA ARG A 539 -18.26 19.48 24.00
C ARG A 539 -19.75 19.21 24.02
N SER A 540 -20.19 18.24 24.82
CA SER A 540 -21.61 17.98 25.09
C SER A 540 -22.32 19.21 25.69
N ASP A 541 -21.57 20.07 26.42
CA ASP A 541 -22.03 21.35 26.98
C ASP A 541 -22.47 22.36 25.89
N HIS A 542 -22.00 22.18 24.65
CA HIS A 542 -22.25 23.06 23.50
C HIS A 542 -23.04 22.35 22.41
N SER A 543 -23.94 21.43 22.79
CA SER A 543 -24.75 20.67 21.85
C SER A 543 -25.64 21.58 20.98
N MET A 544 -25.80 21.20 19.72
CA MET A 544 -26.64 21.92 18.76
C MET A 544 -27.58 20.95 18.05
N THR A 545 -28.85 21.35 17.92
CA THR A 545 -29.77 20.61 17.05
C THR A 545 -29.30 20.69 15.60
N LYS A 546 -29.72 19.73 14.76
CA LYS A 546 -29.36 19.70 13.35
C LYS A 546 -29.72 21.00 12.61
N ALA A 547 -30.92 21.55 12.87
CA ALA A 547 -31.37 22.80 12.27
C ALA A 547 -30.49 24.01 12.67
N GLN A 548 -30.16 24.14 13.96
CA GLN A 548 -29.28 25.22 14.45
C GLN A 548 -27.89 25.14 13.83
N PHE A 549 -27.32 23.94 13.77
CA PHE A 549 -25.99 23.73 13.18
C PHE A 549 -25.99 24.01 11.67
N ASP A 550 -27.02 23.57 10.95
CA ASP A 550 -27.15 23.81 9.51
C ASP A 550 -27.37 25.30 9.17
N GLU A 551 -27.85 26.13 10.11
CA GLU A 551 -27.97 27.58 9.93
C GLU A 551 -26.59 28.28 9.93
N VAL A 552 -25.69 27.87 10.82
CA VAL A 552 -24.35 28.47 10.98
C VAL A 552 -23.26 27.80 10.12
N PHE A 553 -23.50 26.57 9.69
CA PHE A 553 -22.62 25.82 8.79
C PHE A 553 -23.46 25.29 7.61
N PRO A 554 -23.95 26.15 6.70
CA PRO A 554 -24.92 25.75 5.69
C PRO A 554 -24.36 24.84 4.59
N VAL A 555 -23.17 25.16 4.09
CA VAL A 555 -22.53 24.46 2.96
C VAL A 555 -21.49 23.48 3.48
N GLU A 556 -21.32 22.35 2.80
CA GLU A 556 -20.27 21.38 3.11
C GLU A 556 -18.89 21.93 2.70
N PHE A 557 -17.97 22.02 3.66
CA PHE A 557 -16.67 22.68 3.46
C PHE A 557 -15.86 22.04 2.34
N TRP A 558 -15.77 20.70 2.32
CA TRP A 558 -15.01 20.00 1.30
C TRP A 558 -15.58 20.17 -0.10
N ARG A 559 -16.90 20.31 -0.21
CA ARG A 559 -17.56 20.56 -1.50
C ARG A 559 -17.13 21.92 -2.05
N GLU A 560 -17.12 22.94 -1.20
CA GLU A 560 -16.67 24.28 -1.56
C GLU A 560 -15.18 24.28 -1.96
N VAL A 561 -14.32 23.60 -1.19
CA VAL A 561 -12.88 23.45 -1.52
C VAL A 561 -12.70 22.83 -2.90
N VAL A 562 -13.40 21.74 -3.20
CA VAL A 562 -13.30 21.06 -4.50
C VAL A 562 -13.73 21.97 -5.66
N GLU A 563 -14.81 22.72 -5.50
CA GLU A 563 -15.30 23.67 -6.52
C GLU A 563 -14.35 24.85 -6.74
N ARG A 564 -13.79 25.40 -5.66
CA ARG A 564 -12.80 26.48 -5.70
C ARG A 564 -11.50 26.02 -6.35
N VAL A 565 -11.02 24.82 -6.02
CA VAL A 565 -9.83 24.22 -6.66
C VAL A 565 -10.07 24.00 -8.16
N ALA A 566 -11.22 23.42 -8.54
CA ALA A 566 -11.55 23.17 -9.94
C ALA A 566 -11.66 24.47 -10.77
N SER A 567 -12.09 25.57 -10.16
CA SER A 567 -12.26 26.86 -10.84
C SER A 567 -10.99 27.72 -10.86
N GLU A 568 -10.21 27.76 -9.77
CA GLU A 568 -9.08 28.67 -9.63
C GLU A 568 -7.72 28.05 -9.96
N VAL A 569 -7.55 26.74 -9.70
CA VAL A 569 -6.30 25.98 -9.89
C VAL A 569 -6.63 24.61 -10.50
N PRO A 570 -7.28 24.59 -11.69
CA PRO A 570 -7.58 23.35 -12.38
C PRO A 570 -6.27 22.59 -12.64
N ASP A 571 -6.32 21.26 -12.61
CA ASP A 571 -5.16 20.35 -12.68
C ASP A 571 -4.46 20.06 -11.33
N THR A 572 -5.15 20.24 -10.21
CA THR A 572 -4.67 19.83 -8.88
C THR A 572 -5.32 18.51 -8.44
N LEU A 573 -4.52 17.49 -8.15
CA LEU A 573 -4.97 16.21 -7.60
C LEU A 573 -5.14 16.30 -6.09
N LEU A 574 -6.36 16.03 -5.61
CA LEU A 574 -6.71 16.12 -4.19
C LEU A 574 -6.92 14.72 -3.59
N LEU A 575 -6.17 14.38 -2.54
CA LEU A 575 -6.23 13.10 -1.84
C LEU A 575 -6.78 13.35 -0.43
N ALA A 576 -7.90 12.73 -0.07
CA ALA A 576 -8.39 12.71 1.31
C ALA A 576 -7.82 11.51 2.05
N GLU A 577 -7.14 11.76 3.17
CA GLU A 577 -7.11 10.77 4.24
C GLU A 577 -8.46 10.81 4.96
N ALA A 578 -9.34 9.88 4.61
CA ALA A 578 -10.61 9.71 5.30
C ALA A 578 -10.82 8.23 5.61
N PHE A 579 -11.29 7.96 6.82
CA PHE A 579 -11.68 6.64 7.28
C PHE A 579 -13.18 6.64 7.67
N TRP A 580 -13.67 5.55 8.27
CA TRP A 580 -15.04 5.40 8.78
C TRP A 580 -16.13 5.12 7.73
N LEU A 581 -15.81 4.34 6.68
CA LEU A 581 -16.78 3.92 5.65
C LEU A 581 -17.35 5.12 4.84
N MET A 582 -16.59 6.21 4.75
CA MET A 582 -16.96 7.43 4.04
C MET A 582 -16.29 7.58 2.68
N GLU A 583 -15.55 6.58 2.24
CA GLU A 583 -14.71 6.69 1.04
C GLU A 583 -15.57 7.05 -0.18
N GLY A 584 -16.71 6.37 -0.34
CA GLY A 584 -17.72 6.69 -1.34
C GLY A 584 -18.26 8.12 -1.22
N TYR A 585 -18.54 8.59 0.01
CA TYR A 585 -19.02 9.96 0.24
C TYR A 585 -18.00 11.02 -0.20
N PHE A 586 -16.72 10.85 0.17
CA PHE A 586 -15.66 11.80 -0.20
C PHE A 586 -15.47 11.92 -1.70
N VAL A 587 -15.50 10.80 -2.42
CA VAL A 587 -15.18 10.83 -3.86
C VAL A 587 -16.41 11.08 -4.72
N ARG A 588 -17.55 10.47 -4.38
CA ARG A 588 -18.79 10.57 -5.15
C ARG A 588 -19.57 11.84 -4.82
N THR A 589 -19.76 12.15 -3.53
CA THR A 589 -20.61 13.28 -3.12
C THR A 589 -19.82 14.57 -2.99
N LEU A 590 -18.66 14.55 -2.31
CA LEU A 590 -17.84 15.75 -2.11
C LEU A 590 -17.01 16.10 -3.35
N GLY A 591 -16.66 15.10 -4.16
CA GLY A 591 -15.89 15.28 -5.39
C GLY A 591 -14.38 15.23 -5.18
N MET A 592 -13.89 14.68 -4.06
CA MET A 592 -12.45 14.48 -3.86
C MET A 592 -11.89 13.55 -4.95
N HIS A 593 -10.71 13.87 -5.49
CA HIS A 593 -10.16 13.07 -6.59
C HIS A 593 -9.75 11.68 -6.13
N ARG A 594 -9.18 11.55 -4.93
CA ARG A 594 -8.76 10.28 -4.35
C ARG A 594 -9.06 10.21 -2.86
N VAL A 595 -9.23 9.01 -2.34
CA VAL A 595 -9.44 8.74 -0.90
C VAL A 595 -8.68 7.49 -0.48
N TYR A 596 -8.18 7.46 0.75
CA TYR A 596 -7.43 6.33 1.28
C TYR A 596 -8.30 5.06 1.35
N ASN A 597 -7.72 3.91 1.00
CA ASN A 597 -8.37 2.61 1.09
C ASN A 597 -7.68 1.73 2.14
N SER A 598 -7.98 1.97 3.42
CA SER A 598 -7.42 1.17 4.53
C SER A 598 -7.88 -0.28 4.51
N ALA A 599 -9.01 -0.58 3.85
CA ALA A 599 -9.50 -1.94 3.67
C ALA A 599 -8.53 -2.78 2.81
N PHE A 600 -7.89 -2.18 1.79
CA PHE A 600 -6.84 -2.83 0.99
C PHE A 600 -5.74 -3.39 1.91
N MET A 601 -5.14 -2.52 2.73
CA MET A 601 -4.03 -2.91 3.62
C MET A 601 -4.49 -3.93 4.66
N ASN A 602 -5.54 -3.61 5.43
CA ASN A 602 -5.94 -4.42 6.58
C ASN A 602 -6.50 -5.80 6.19
N MET A 603 -7.39 -5.86 5.19
CA MET A 603 -8.01 -7.13 4.80
C MET A 603 -6.99 -8.04 4.11
N LEU A 604 -6.12 -7.52 3.25
CA LEU A 604 -5.12 -8.33 2.56
C LEU A 604 -4.00 -8.81 3.49
N ARG A 605 -3.58 -7.98 4.47
CA ARG A 605 -2.65 -8.39 5.54
C ARG A 605 -3.20 -9.59 6.29
N ASN A 606 -4.46 -9.48 6.71
CA ASN A 606 -5.16 -10.46 7.52
C ASN A 606 -5.73 -11.66 6.72
N GLU A 607 -5.50 -11.73 5.40
CA GLU A 607 -6.07 -12.75 4.48
C GLU A 607 -7.61 -12.83 4.53
N GLU A 608 -8.27 -11.71 4.80
CA GLU A 608 -9.73 -11.57 4.71
C GLU A 608 -10.18 -11.39 3.24
N ASN A 609 -9.67 -12.25 2.35
CA ASN A 609 -9.78 -12.12 0.90
C ASN A 609 -11.23 -12.05 0.41
N ALA A 610 -12.11 -12.86 0.99
CA ALA A 610 -13.54 -12.86 0.70
C ALA A 610 -14.19 -11.50 1.00
N LYS A 611 -13.81 -10.85 2.11
CA LYS A 611 -14.33 -9.51 2.46
C LYS A 611 -13.86 -8.47 1.44
N TYR A 612 -12.58 -8.51 1.06
CA TYR A 612 -12.03 -7.55 0.11
C TYR A 612 -12.59 -7.74 -1.32
N ARG A 613 -12.75 -8.99 -1.77
CA ARG A 613 -13.44 -9.31 -3.03
C ARG A 613 -14.88 -8.81 -3.01
N GLN A 614 -15.61 -9.02 -1.91
CA GLN A 614 -16.98 -8.51 -1.77
C GLN A 614 -17.04 -6.98 -1.81
N LEU A 615 -16.07 -6.28 -1.19
CA LEU A 615 -15.96 -4.82 -1.26
C LEU A 615 -15.82 -4.34 -2.71
N ILE A 616 -14.95 -4.97 -3.50
CA ILE A 616 -14.77 -4.63 -4.92
C ILE A 616 -16.05 -4.91 -5.70
N LYS A 617 -16.68 -6.09 -5.51
CA LYS A 617 -17.96 -6.45 -6.18
C LYS A 617 -19.05 -5.42 -5.86
N ASN A 618 -19.26 -5.10 -4.57
CA ASN A 618 -20.23 -4.09 -4.13
C ASN A 618 -19.94 -2.72 -4.78
N THR A 619 -18.67 -2.34 -4.88
CA THR A 619 -18.26 -1.07 -5.50
C THR A 619 -18.54 -1.06 -7.01
N LEU A 620 -18.27 -2.15 -7.72
CA LEU A 620 -18.53 -2.28 -9.15
C LEU A 620 -20.02 -2.31 -9.49
N GLU A 621 -20.84 -2.96 -8.66
CA GLU A 621 -22.31 -3.00 -8.84
C GLU A 621 -22.98 -1.68 -8.46
N PHE A 622 -22.41 -0.92 -7.54
CA PHE A 622 -22.92 0.40 -7.14
C PHE A 622 -22.46 1.51 -8.08
N ASP A 623 -21.14 1.74 -8.18
CA ASP A 623 -20.54 2.69 -9.10
C ASP A 623 -19.05 2.39 -9.34
N PRO A 624 -18.66 1.84 -10.52
CA PRO A 624 -17.28 1.53 -10.85
C PRO A 624 -16.33 2.75 -10.77
N GLN A 625 -16.85 3.97 -10.90
CA GLN A 625 -16.03 5.19 -10.83
C GLN A 625 -15.41 5.39 -9.45
N ILE A 626 -15.95 4.79 -8.38
CA ILE A 626 -15.36 4.85 -7.04
C ILE A 626 -14.04 4.07 -6.99
N LEU A 627 -13.93 2.95 -7.70
CA LEU A 627 -12.75 2.07 -7.62
C LEU A 627 -11.47 2.80 -8.07
N LYS A 628 -11.52 3.63 -9.13
CA LYS A 628 -10.37 4.44 -9.58
C LYS A 628 -10.00 5.59 -8.63
N ARG A 629 -10.79 5.81 -7.58
CA ARG A 629 -10.59 6.90 -6.62
C ARG A 629 -9.84 6.44 -5.36
N TYR A 630 -9.64 5.14 -5.18
CA TYR A 630 -8.90 4.65 -4.04
C TYR A 630 -7.40 4.93 -4.14
N VAL A 631 -6.80 5.30 -3.02
CA VAL A 631 -5.35 5.23 -2.79
C VAL A 631 -5.08 3.88 -2.13
N ASN A 632 -4.45 2.98 -2.87
CA ASN A 632 -4.07 1.66 -2.36
C ASN A 632 -2.62 1.75 -1.85
N PHE A 633 -2.39 1.31 -0.62
CA PHE A 633 -1.09 1.35 0.03
C PHE A 633 -0.88 0.11 0.93
N MET A 634 0.38 -0.26 1.14
CA MET A 634 0.76 -1.31 2.09
C MET A 634 1.16 -0.74 3.45
N ASN A 635 1.60 0.51 3.48
CA ASN A 635 1.80 1.29 4.69
C ASN A 635 1.67 2.78 4.37
N ASN A 636 1.49 3.57 5.43
CA ASN A 636 1.58 5.02 5.41
C ASN A 636 2.43 5.44 6.63
N PRO A 637 2.66 6.75 6.86
CA PRO A 637 3.45 7.21 8.01
C PRO A 637 2.89 6.83 9.39
N ASP A 638 1.58 6.63 9.51
CA ASP A 638 0.88 6.34 10.77
C ASP A 638 0.72 4.84 11.05
N GLU A 639 0.94 3.99 10.05
CA GLU A 639 0.86 2.53 10.13
C GLU A 639 2.23 1.90 10.29
N LYS A 640 2.25 0.62 10.67
CA LYS A 640 3.48 -0.18 10.70
C LYS A 640 4.10 -0.28 9.30
N THR A 641 5.41 -0.47 9.20
CA THR A 641 6.10 -0.58 7.91
C THR A 641 5.59 -1.77 7.10
N ALA A 642 5.68 -1.71 5.76
CA ALA A 642 5.19 -2.79 4.91
C ALA A 642 5.89 -4.12 5.20
N VAL A 643 7.19 -4.08 5.55
CA VAL A 643 7.96 -5.27 5.95
C VAL A 643 7.45 -5.87 7.25
N GLU A 644 7.15 -5.06 8.27
CA GLU A 644 6.60 -5.57 9.53
C GLU A 644 5.20 -6.19 9.34
N GLN A 645 4.41 -5.63 8.43
CA GLN A 645 3.04 -6.09 8.18
C GLN A 645 2.94 -7.31 7.25
N PHE A 646 3.74 -7.36 6.19
CA PHE A 646 3.62 -8.36 5.11
C PHE A 646 4.86 -9.26 4.95
N GLY A 647 5.94 -9.00 5.69
CA GLY A 647 7.23 -9.65 5.52
C GLY A 647 7.97 -9.18 4.27
N LYS A 648 8.96 -9.97 3.82
CA LYS A 648 9.80 -9.69 2.64
C LYS A 648 9.65 -10.73 1.51
N GLY A 649 8.75 -11.69 1.70
CA GLY A 649 8.58 -12.84 0.79
C GLY A 649 7.46 -12.65 -0.23
N ASP A 650 6.95 -13.76 -0.76
CA ASP A 650 6.01 -13.77 -1.89
C ASP A 650 4.68 -13.08 -1.58
N LYS A 651 4.22 -13.12 -0.31
CA LYS A 651 3.02 -12.38 0.12
C LYS A 651 3.18 -10.87 -0.11
N TYR A 652 4.32 -10.30 0.28
CA TYR A 652 4.61 -8.87 0.09
C TYR A 652 4.53 -8.50 -1.39
N PHE A 653 5.18 -9.25 -2.28
CA PHE A 653 5.19 -8.95 -3.71
C PHE A 653 3.85 -9.20 -4.40
N GLY A 654 3.09 -10.19 -3.94
CA GLY A 654 1.72 -10.41 -4.38
C GLY A 654 0.78 -9.25 -4.06
N ILE A 655 0.85 -8.71 -2.83
CA ILE A 655 0.08 -7.52 -2.44
C ILE A 655 0.57 -6.27 -3.19
N CYS A 656 1.89 -6.10 -3.33
CA CYS A 656 2.47 -4.99 -4.07
C CYS A 656 2.07 -5.02 -5.55
N THR A 657 1.97 -6.21 -6.15
CA THR A 657 1.43 -6.42 -7.50
C THR A 657 -0.01 -5.94 -7.58
N LEU A 658 -0.89 -6.39 -6.66
CA LEU A 658 -2.27 -5.89 -6.59
C LEU A 658 -2.33 -4.37 -6.46
N MET A 659 -1.50 -3.78 -5.61
CA MET A 659 -1.44 -2.33 -5.40
C MET A 659 -1.11 -1.61 -6.71
N ALA A 660 -0.13 -2.13 -7.46
CA ALA A 660 0.32 -1.58 -8.74
C ALA A 660 -0.67 -1.76 -9.91
N THR A 661 -1.46 -2.84 -9.90
CA THR A 661 -2.35 -3.20 -11.02
C THR A 661 -3.84 -2.98 -10.78
N MET A 662 -4.27 -2.63 -9.57
CA MET A 662 -5.64 -2.19 -9.33
C MET A 662 -5.87 -0.76 -9.84
N PRO A 663 -7.10 -0.42 -10.29
CA PRO A 663 -7.47 0.96 -10.52
C PRO A 663 -7.30 1.79 -9.24
N GLY A 664 -6.96 3.07 -9.38
CA GLY A 664 -6.65 3.95 -8.26
C GLY A 664 -5.23 4.50 -8.26
N LEU A 665 -4.78 5.01 -7.12
CA LEU A 665 -3.43 5.54 -6.95
C LEU A 665 -2.62 4.57 -6.07
N PRO A 666 -1.60 3.88 -6.60
CA PRO A 666 -0.64 3.15 -5.77
C PRO A 666 0.26 4.14 -5.03
N MET A 667 0.33 3.98 -3.70
CA MET A 667 1.21 4.77 -2.83
C MET A 667 2.17 3.87 -2.06
N PHE A 668 3.46 4.12 -2.23
CA PHE A 668 4.53 3.45 -1.51
C PHE A 668 4.96 4.27 -0.30
N GLY A 669 5.16 3.63 0.84
CA GLY A 669 5.63 4.28 2.06
C GLY A 669 7.14 4.56 2.03
N HIS A 670 7.59 5.42 2.94
CA HIS A 670 9.03 5.66 3.14
C HIS A 670 9.71 4.35 3.59
N GLY A 671 10.86 4.02 2.97
CA GLY A 671 11.64 2.83 3.31
C GLY A 671 11.07 1.50 2.80
N GLN A 672 9.93 1.51 2.11
CA GLN A 672 9.25 0.29 1.68
C GLN A 672 10.08 -0.53 0.68
N ILE A 673 10.80 0.13 -0.24
CA ILE A 673 11.61 -0.53 -1.29
C ILE A 673 12.91 -1.05 -0.67
N GLU A 674 13.52 -0.23 0.18
CA GLU A 674 14.77 -0.50 0.90
C GLU A 674 14.58 -1.55 1.99
N GLY A 675 13.35 -1.78 2.45
CA GLY A 675 12.99 -2.79 3.43
C GLY A 675 13.24 -2.38 4.88
N TYR A 676 13.18 -1.07 5.18
CA TYR A 676 13.35 -0.53 6.52
C TYR A 676 12.19 -0.92 7.43
N SER A 677 12.53 -1.28 8.67
CA SER A 677 11.60 -1.74 9.69
C SER A 677 11.19 -0.61 10.62
N GLU A 678 12.05 0.41 10.81
CA GLU A 678 11.75 1.55 11.66
C GLU A 678 10.58 2.37 11.09
N LYS A 679 9.57 2.59 11.94
CA LYS A 679 8.46 3.49 11.63
C LYS A 679 8.83 4.91 12.07
N TYR A 680 8.79 5.86 11.15
CA TYR A 680 9.07 7.27 11.43
C TYR A 680 7.79 8.04 11.76
N GLY A 681 7.67 8.48 13.00
CA GLY A 681 6.68 9.47 13.41
C GLY A 681 6.97 10.86 12.83
N MET A 682 6.06 11.81 13.09
CA MET A 682 6.13 13.18 12.57
C MET A 682 7.24 14.04 13.20
N GLU A 683 7.87 13.54 14.27
CA GLU A 683 8.90 14.17 15.10
C GLU A 683 10.34 13.73 14.78
N TYR A 684 10.53 12.88 13.78
CA TYR A 684 11.84 12.31 13.46
C TYR A 684 12.66 13.27 12.59
N TYR A 685 13.92 13.48 12.99
CA TYR A 685 14.92 14.22 12.21
C TYR A 685 15.86 13.30 11.43
N ARG A 686 16.13 12.11 11.96
CA ARG A 686 17.02 11.08 11.41
C ARG A 686 16.50 9.71 11.82
N PRO A 687 16.90 8.62 11.16
CA PRO A 687 16.65 7.29 11.69
C PRO A 687 17.40 7.08 13.01
N TYR A 688 16.77 6.38 13.96
CA TYR A 688 17.45 5.98 15.20
C TYR A 688 18.02 4.57 15.09
N TRP A 689 17.49 3.76 14.17
CA TRP A 689 18.02 2.44 13.88
C TRP A 689 19.03 2.53 12.75
N GLU A 690 20.17 1.85 12.93
CA GLU A 690 21.13 1.63 11.85
C GLU A 690 20.62 0.46 11.01
N GLU A 691 19.91 0.77 9.93
CA GLU A 691 19.38 -0.21 8.97
C GLU A 691 20.05 -0.06 7.61
N ASP A 692 20.69 -1.13 7.13
CA ASP A 692 21.18 -1.21 5.76
C ASP A 692 20.04 -1.58 4.78
N PRO A 693 20.01 -1.01 3.56
CA PRO A 693 19.05 -1.41 2.54
C PRO A 693 19.16 -2.91 2.19
N ASP A 694 18.02 -3.58 2.07
CA ASP A 694 17.94 -4.97 1.65
C ASP A 694 18.06 -5.09 0.13
N ASN A 695 19.29 -5.31 -0.35
CA ASN A 695 19.60 -5.41 -1.78
C ASN A 695 18.79 -6.51 -2.50
N TYR A 696 18.46 -7.62 -1.83
CA TYR A 696 17.63 -8.66 -2.44
C TYR A 696 16.20 -8.16 -2.65
N LEU A 697 15.64 -7.46 -1.65
CA LEU A 697 14.31 -6.87 -1.76
C LEU A 697 14.26 -5.80 -2.87
N ILE A 698 15.29 -4.95 -2.98
CA ILE A 698 15.39 -3.94 -4.05
C ILE A 698 15.45 -4.60 -5.42
N GLN A 699 16.35 -5.57 -5.63
CA GLN A 699 16.48 -6.31 -6.90
C GLN A 699 15.17 -7.01 -7.29
N ARG A 700 14.44 -7.54 -6.30
CA ARG A 700 13.14 -8.16 -6.55
C ARG A 700 12.06 -7.13 -6.91
N HIS A 701 12.09 -5.90 -6.38
CA HIS A 701 11.22 -4.82 -6.88
C HIS A 701 11.57 -4.43 -8.33
N GLU A 702 12.85 -4.36 -8.66
CA GLU A 702 13.33 -4.07 -10.03
C GLU A 702 12.86 -5.11 -11.04
N HIS A 703 12.81 -6.37 -10.63
CA HIS A 703 12.35 -7.48 -11.45
C HIS A 703 10.81 -7.60 -11.48
N ASP A 704 10.13 -7.49 -10.34
CA ASP A 704 8.72 -7.88 -10.22
C ASP A 704 7.75 -6.70 -10.35
N ILE A 705 8.10 -5.52 -9.81
CA ILE A 705 7.16 -4.42 -9.59
C ILE A 705 7.42 -3.24 -10.53
N PHE A 706 8.66 -2.77 -10.68
CA PHE A 706 8.97 -1.61 -11.51
C PHE A 706 8.60 -1.77 -13.00
N PRO A 707 8.69 -2.96 -13.61
CA PRO A 707 8.13 -3.18 -14.95
C PRO A 707 6.62 -2.91 -15.00
N ILE A 708 5.88 -3.30 -13.96
CA ILE A 708 4.43 -3.06 -13.85
C ILE A 708 4.14 -1.56 -13.70
N LEU A 709 4.89 -0.85 -12.85
CA LEU A 709 4.73 0.59 -12.66
C LEU A 709 4.96 1.37 -13.97
N ARG A 710 5.93 0.96 -14.78
CA ARG A 710 6.15 1.53 -16.12
C ARG A 710 5.00 1.27 -17.10
N HIS A 711 4.22 0.20 -16.88
CA HIS A 711 3.01 -0.14 -17.64
C HIS A 711 1.71 0.29 -16.93
N ARG A 712 1.79 1.19 -15.93
CA ARG A 712 0.66 1.64 -15.10
C ARG A 712 -0.59 2.02 -15.91
N MET A 713 -0.40 2.59 -17.10
CA MET A 713 -1.50 3.03 -17.98
C MET A 713 -2.49 1.90 -18.32
N ILE A 714 -2.04 0.65 -18.45
CA ILE A 714 -2.90 -0.51 -18.75
C ILE A 714 -3.93 -0.73 -17.63
N PHE A 715 -3.55 -0.42 -16.40
CA PHE A 715 -4.26 -0.79 -15.19
C PHE A 715 -4.99 0.38 -14.51
N ALA A 716 -4.85 1.61 -15.02
CA ALA A 716 -5.22 2.83 -14.30
C ALA A 716 -6.72 3.12 -14.28
N GLY A 717 -7.40 2.83 -15.39
CA GLY A 717 -8.81 3.13 -15.58
C GLY A 717 -9.76 2.06 -15.03
N VAL A 718 -11.06 2.36 -15.03
CA VAL A 718 -12.13 1.42 -14.69
C VAL A 718 -13.00 1.04 -15.89
N GLU A 719 -12.87 1.73 -17.03
CA GLU A 719 -13.73 1.54 -18.21
C GLU A 719 -13.69 0.11 -18.76
N ASN A 720 -12.53 -0.52 -18.75
CA ASN A 720 -12.34 -1.91 -19.21
C ASN A 720 -11.97 -2.83 -18.04
N PHE A 721 -12.16 -2.41 -16.79
CA PHE A 721 -11.83 -3.21 -15.63
C PHE A 721 -12.92 -4.26 -15.39
N LEU A 722 -12.52 -5.54 -15.40
CA LEU A 722 -13.42 -6.65 -15.12
C LEU A 722 -12.80 -7.55 -14.06
N LEU A 723 -13.46 -7.64 -12.90
CA LEU A 723 -13.13 -8.63 -11.87
C LEU A 723 -13.74 -9.98 -12.27
N TYR A 724 -12.99 -11.06 -12.18
CA TYR A 724 -13.44 -12.42 -12.50
C TYR A 724 -13.57 -13.31 -11.25
N ASP A 725 -14.46 -14.28 -11.35
CA ASP A 725 -14.52 -15.40 -10.43
C ASP A 725 -13.59 -16.53 -10.89
N PHE A 726 -12.79 -17.04 -9.96
CA PHE A 726 -11.89 -18.17 -10.17
C PHE A 726 -12.58 -19.46 -9.75
N TYR A 727 -12.99 -20.29 -10.70
CA TYR A 727 -13.72 -21.51 -10.43
C TYR A 727 -12.79 -22.70 -10.27
N SER A 728 -12.75 -23.27 -9.06
CA SER A 728 -12.02 -24.52 -8.79
C SER A 728 -12.81 -25.74 -9.26
N GLY A 729 -12.19 -26.93 -9.26
CA GLY A 729 -12.74 -28.17 -9.83
C GLY A 729 -14.11 -28.65 -9.30
N GLU A 730 -14.65 -28.03 -8.25
CA GLU A 730 -16.00 -28.29 -7.71
C GLU A 730 -17.06 -27.26 -8.15
N GLY A 731 -16.73 -26.35 -9.07
CA GLY A 731 -17.62 -25.25 -9.48
C GLY A 731 -17.82 -24.17 -8.41
N ARG A 732 -16.99 -24.18 -7.36
CA ARG A 732 -16.96 -23.17 -6.29
C ARG A 732 -15.98 -22.07 -6.66
N VAL A 733 -16.33 -20.82 -6.31
CA VAL A 733 -15.42 -19.68 -6.43
C VAL A 733 -14.38 -19.77 -5.30
N ASP A 734 -13.10 -19.72 -5.66
CA ASP A 734 -12.02 -19.57 -4.70
C ASP A 734 -11.84 -18.09 -4.38
N GLU A 735 -12.30 -17.67 -3.20
CA GLU A 735 -12.22 -16.28 -2.77
C GLU A 735 -10.79 -15.84 -2.40
N ASN A 736 -9.81 -16.76 -2.38
CA ASN A 736 -8.41 -16.40 -2.17
C ASN A 736 -7.70 -15.96 -3.45
N VAL A 737 -8.33 -16.13 -4.62
CA VAL A 737 -7.75 -15.74 -5.91
C VAL A 737 -8.37 -14.44 -6.38
N PHE A 738 -7.53 -13.43 -6.62
CA PHE A 738 -7.88 -12.20 -7.30
C PHE A 738 -7.54 -12.35 -8.77
N ALA A 739 -8.54 -12.31 -9.64
CA ALA A 739 -8.36 -12.37 -11.09
C ALA A 739 -9.10 -11.20 -11.74
N TYR A 740 -8.43 -10.36 -12.50
CA TYR A 740 -9.07 -9.24 -13.20
C TYR A 740 -8.32 -8.83 -14.46
N SER A 741 -9.06 -8.33 -15.43
CA SER A 741 -8.48 -7.74 -16.65
C SER A 741 -8.70 -6.24 -16.66
N ASN A 742 -7.81 -5.54 -17.36
CA ASN A 742 -7.96 -4.13 -17.64
C ASN A 742 -7.28 -3.79 -18.96
N GLY A 743 -7.47 -2.58 -19.45
CA GLY A 743 -6.72 -2.09 -20.58
C GLY A 743 -7.13 -0.70 -21.05
N THR A 744 -6.29 -0.17 -21.92
CA THR A 744 -6.45 1.12 -22.57
C THR A 744 -6.11 1.00 -24.05
N GLY A 745 -6.89 1.68 -24.92
CA GLY A 745 -6.73 1.55 -26.37
C GLY A 745 -6.75 0.08 -26.82
N GLY A 746 -5.68 -0.38 -27.46
CA GLY A 746 -5.47 -1.78 -27.88
C GLY A 746 -4.72 -2.68 -26.88
N GLN A 747 -4.11 -2.13 -25.81
CA GLN A 747 -3.32 -2.90 -24.85
C GLN A 747 -4.20 -3.53 -23.77
N ARG A 748 -4.00 -4.81 -23.47
CA ARG A 748 -4.77 -5.56 -22.47
C ARG A 748 -3.84 -6.22 -21.47
N GLY A 749 -4.30 -6.31 -20.23
CA GLY A 749 -3.64 -7.06 -19.17
C GLY A 749 -4.62 -7.96 -18.43
N LEU A 750 -4.15 -9.11 -17.96
CA LEU A 750 -4.84 -10.01 -17.05
C LEU A 750 -3.93 -10.26 -15.84
N VAL A 751 -4.43 -9.95 -14.66
CA VAL A 751 -3.73 -10.19 -13.39
C VAL A 751 -4.42 -11.32 -12.67
N VAL A 752 -3.63 -12.27 -12.18
CA VAL A 752 -4.09 -13.37 -11.34
C VAL A 752 -3.17 -13.46 -10.13
N TYR A 753 -3.73 -13.48 -8.93
CA TYR A 753 -2.96 -13.58 -7.69
C TYR A 753 -3.69 -14.40 -6.64
N HIS A 754 -2.97 -15.35 -6.03
CA HIS A 754 -3.48 -16.21 -4.97
C HIS A 754 -2.99 -15.75 -3.59
N ASN A 755 -3.78 -14.94 -2.86
CA ASN A 755 -3.38 -14.41 -1.55
C ASN A 755 -3.61 -15.42 -0.41
N HIS A 756 -2.98 -16.59 -0.47
CA HIS A 756 -3.10 -17.58 0.58
C HIS A 756 -1.91 -18.54 0.60
N PHE A 757 -1.57 -19.03 1.79
CA PHE A 757 -0.57 -20.08 1.95
C PHE A 757 -1.17 -21.47 1.66
N GLY A 758 -1.26 -21.81 0.37
CA GLY A 758 -1.73 -23.10 -0.12
C GLY A 758 -1.60 -23.19 -1.64
N SER A 759 -2.11 -24.25 -2.25
CA SER A 759 -2.21 -24.36 -3.70
C SER A 759 -3.66 -24.47 -4.16
N THR A 760 -3.96 -23.88 -5.31
CA THR A 760 -5.27 -23.92 -5.95
C THR A 760 -5.12 -24.03 -7.46
N ARG A 761 -6.17 -24.54 -8.12
CA ARG A 761 -6.20 -24.66 -9.57
C ARG A 761 -7.62 -24.55 -10.09
N GLY A 762 -7.78 -23.88 -11.23
CA GLY A 762 -9.10 -23.48 -11.67
C GLY A 762 -9.10 -22.65 -12.94
N TRP A 763 -10.30 -22.22 -13.31
CA TRP A 763 -10.57 -21.50 -14.55
C TRP A 763 -11.08 -20.10 -14.27
N VAL A 764 -10.57 -19.13 -15.04
CA VAL A 764 -11.08 -17.76 -15.13
C VAL A 764 -11.88 -17.65 -16.42
N LYS A 765 -13.19 -17.38 -16.33
CA LYS A 765 -14.05 -17.28 -17.51
C LYS A 765 -15.04 -16.12 -17.49
N TRP A 766 -15.79 -15.94 -16.42
CA TRP A 766 -16.87 -14.94 -16.36
C TRP A 766 -16.56 -13.86 -15.34
N SER A 767 -16.80 -12.60 -15.72
CA SER A 767 -16.67 -11.50 -14.78
C SER A 767 -17.78 -11.55 -13.74
N ALA A 768 -17.48 -11.04 -12.54
CA ALA A 768 -18.48 -10.63 -11.58
C ALA A 768 -19.36 -9.50 -12.18
N GLY A 769 -20.50 -9.24 -11.51
CA GLY A 769 -21.40 -8.16 -11.89
C GLY A 769 -20.75 -6.79 -11.76
N TYR A 770 -21.04 -5.91 -12.71
CA TYR A 770 -20.67 -4.50 -12.64
C TYR A 770 -21.75 -3.64 -13.31
N LEU A 771 -21.92 -2.41 -12.84
CA LEU A 771 -22.86 -1.46 -13.42
C LEU A 771 -22.32 -0.87 -14.73
N ASN A 772 -23.04 -1.08 -15.82
CA ASN A 772 -22.76 -0.43 -17.10
C ASN A 772 -23.48 0.94 -17.15
N LYS A 773 -22.72 2.02 -16.92
CA LYS A 773 -23.23 3.42 -16.96
C LYS A 773 -23.82 3.85 -18.31
N GLY A 774 -23.62 3.09 -19.39
CA GLY A 774 -24.23 3.38 -20.69
C GLY A 774 -25.71 3.01 -20.77
N ASN A 775 -26.17 2.07 -19.94
CA ASN A 775 -27.56 1.58 -19.94
C ASN A 775 -28.16 1.37 -18.54
N ASP A 776 -27.41 1.67 -17.47
CA ASP A 776 -27.76 1.51 -16.05
C ASP A 776 -28.20 0.08 -15.67
N GLN A 777 -27.59 -0.94 -16.30
CA GLN A 777 -27.82 -2.35 -15.96
C GLN A 777 -26.55 -3.02 -15.41
N ILE A 778 -26.75 -3.99 -14.51
CA ILE A 778 -25.66 -4.86 -14.04
C ILE A 778 -25.40 -5.92 -15.12
N GLU A 779 -24.16 -5.97 -15.59
CA GLU A 779 -23.71 -6.88 -16.66
C GLU A 779 -22.58 -7.80 -16.19
N SER A 780 -22.38 -8.89 -16.94
CA SER A 780 -21.27 -9.83 -16.81
C SER A 780 -20.71 -10.12 -18.20
N LYS A 781 -19.38 -10.23 -18.34
CA LYS A 781 -18.70 -10.48 -19.62
C LYS A 781 -17.78 -11.69 -19.56
N PRO A 782 -17.66 -12.47 -20.65
CA PRO A 782 -16.68 -13.53 -20.74
C PRO A 782 -15.27 -12.96 -20.90
N LEU A 783 -14.26 -13.69 -20.43
CA LEU A 783 -12.85 -13.31 -20.47
C LEU A 783 -12.37 -12.97 -21.89
N ALA A 784 -12.80 -13.73 -22.89
CA ALA A 784 -12.48 -13.47 -24.30
C ALA A 784 -12.91 -12.07 -24.76
N GLU A 785 -14.08 -11.60 -24.32
CA GLU A 785 -14.57 -10.27 -24.65
C GLU A 785 -13.80 -9.17 -23.88
N GLY A 786 -13.52 -9.39 -22.60
CA GLY A 786 -12.71 -8.48 -21.78
C GLY A 786 -11.31 -8.25 -22.35
N LEU A 787 -10.67 -9.31 -22.82
CA LEU A 787 -9.36 -9.27 -23.49
C LEU A 787 -9.44 -8.94 -25.00
N ARG A 788 -10.64 -8.74 -25.55
CA ARG A 788 -10.89 -8.49 -26.98
C ARG A 788 -10.29 -9.53 -27.93
N ILE A 789 -10.37 -10.80 -27.55
CA ILE A 789 -9.90 -11.94 -28.33
C ILE A 789 -11.01 -12.40 -29.29
N ASN A 790 -10.69 -12.51 -30.58
CA ASN A 790 -11.62 -12.95 -31.62
C ASN A 790 -11.51 -14.46 -31.87
N ALA A 791 -12.38 -15.21 -31.21
CA ALA A 791 -12.40 -16.67 -31.29
C ALA A 791 -12.75 -17.17 -32.71
N ALA A 792 -11.76 -17.77 -33.38
CA ALA A 792 -11.93 -18.42 -34.68
C ALA A 792 -11.13 -19.74 -34.75
N PRO A 793 -11.55 -20.71 -35.58
CA PRO A 793 -10.75 -21.89 -35.86
C PRO A 793 -9.37 -21.51 -36.39
N ASN A 794 -8.33 -22.24 -36.01
CA ASN A 794 -6.92 -21.99 -36.39
C ASN A 794 -6.33 -20.67 -35.87
N ARG A 795 -6.99 -19.96 -34.95
CA ARG A 795 -6.41 -18.78 -34.30
C ARG A 795 -5.94 -19.06 -32.89
N PHE A 796 -4.79 -18.50 -32.59
CA PHE A 796 -4.13 -18.56 -31.30
C PHE A 796 -3.88 -17.15 -30.78
N VAL A 797 -3.76 -17.01 -29.47
CA VAL A 797 -3.32 -15.78 -28.84
C VAL A 797 -1.98 -16.04 -28.17
N ILE A 798 -1.05 -15.12 -28.37
CA ILE A 798 0.23 -15.08 -27.66
C ILE A 798 0.16 -13.92 -26.66
N PHE A 799 0.69 -14.15 -25.47
CA PHE A 799 0.80 -13.16 -24.41
C PHE A 799 2.03 -13.48 -23.56
N ARG A 800 2.50 -12.51 -22.78
CA ARG A 800 3.68 -12.64 -21.93
C ARG A 800 3.35 -12.33 -20.48
N ASP A 801 3.93 -13.09 -19.55
CA ASP A 801 3.98 -12.69 -18.15
C ASP A 801 5.13 -11.71 -17.92
N ILE A 802 4.83 -10.52 -17.39
CA ILE A 802 5.83 -9.46 -17.20
C ILE A 802 6.90 -9.85 -16.19
N HIS A 803 6.57 -10.70 -15.23
CA HIS A 803 7.47 -11.13 -14.15
C HIS A 803 8.44 -12.20 -14.63
N SER A 804 7.96 -13.31 -15.18
CA SER A 804 8.85 -14.38 -15.67
C SER A 804 9.48 -14.10 -17.04
N GLY A 805 8.94 -13.15 -17.80
CA GLY A 805 9.33 -12.88 -19.19
C GLY A 805 8.90 -13.96 -20.18
N LEU A 806 8.26 -15.04 -19.72
CA LEU A 806 7.82 -16.15 -20.54
C LEU A 806 6.61 -15.76 -21.39
N GLU A 807 6.64 -16.18 -22.64
CA GLU A 807 5.52 -16.14 -23.57
C GLU A 807 4.71 -17.42 -23.50
N TYR A 808 3.41 -17.27 -23.65
CA TYR A 808 2.42 -18.34 -23.63
C TYR A 808 1.59 -18.26 -24.89
N ILE A 809 1.19 -19.42 -25.42
CA ILE A 809 0.27 -19.52 -26.55
C ILE A 809 -0.95 -20.36 -26.14
N ARG A 810 -2.14 -19.90 -26.56
CA ARG A 810 -3.42 -20.57 -26.30
C ARG A 810 -4.34 -20.50 -27.51
N SER A 811 -5.19 -21.50 -27.67
CA SER A 811 -6.26 -21.48 -28.67
C SER A 811 -7.30 -20.43 -28.29
N THR A 812 -7.68 -19.56 -29.24
CA THR A 812 -8.72 -18.55 -29.02
C THR A 812 -10.11 -19.18 -28.79
N GLU A 813 -10.37 -20.34 -29.42
CA GLU A 813 -11.58 -21.13 -29.21
C GLU A 813 -11.65 -21.73 -27.80
N GLU A 814 -10.52 -22.21 -27.26
CA GLU A 814 -10.47 -22.71 -25.89
C GLU A 814 -10.77 -21.61 -24.87
N ILE A 815 -10.23 -20.40 -25.08
CA ILE A 815 -10.49 -19.26 -24.19
C ILE A 815 -11.96 -18.86 -24.22
N ARG A 816 -12.62 -18.89 -25.39
CA ARG A 816 -14.07 -18.65 -25.50
C ARG A 816 -14.87 -19.70 -24.73
N ASP A 817 -14.55 -20.98 -24.92
CA ASP A 817 -15.37 -22.09 -24.45
C ASP A 817 -15.13 -22.43 -22.98
N LYS A 818 -13.89 -22.34 -22.51
CA LYS A 818 -13.48 -22.72 -21.14
C LYS A 818 -12.91 -21.56 -20.31
N GLY A 819 -12.33 -20.56 -20.94
CA GLY A 819 -11.57 -19.50 -20.27
C GLY A 819 -10.07 -19.81 -20.22
N LEU A 820 -9.35 -19.22 -19.25
CA LEU A 820 -7.94 -19.52 -19.00
C LEU A 820 -7.77 -20.33 -17.72
N TYR A 821 -6.94 -21.37 -17.80
CA TYR A 821 -6.60 -22.25 -16.68
C TYR A 821 -5.32 -21.80 -15.99
N PHE A 822 -5.33 -21.86 -14.66
CA PHE A 822 -4.16 -21.57 -13.83
C PHE A 822 -3.99 -22.61 -12.72
N GLU A 823 -2.73 -22.91 -12.42
CA GLU A 823 -2.29 -23.61 -11.21
C GLU A 823 -1.45 -22.61 -10.41
N LEU A 824 -1.86 -22.33 -9.17
CA LEU A 824 -1.31 -21.27 -8.34
C LEU A 824 -0.89 -21.86 -7.00
N ASP A 825 0.41 -21.81 -6.72
CA ASP A 825 0.96 -22.12 -5.41
C ASP A 825 0.79 -20.95 -4.43
N ALA A 826 1.40 -21.06 -3.25
CA ALA A 826 1.25 -20.08 -2.18
C ALA A 826 1.73 -18.70 -2.64
N TYR A 827 0.87 -17.70 -2.55
CA TYR A 827 1.17 -16.32 -2.96
C TYR A 827 1.60 -16.14 -4.42
N ALA A 828 1.30 -17.11 -5.30
CA ALA A 828 1.64 -17.00 -6.71
C ALA A 828 0.85 -15.88 -7.40
N TYR A 829 1.54 -15.05 -8.18
CA TYR A 829 0.95 -14.02 -9.03
C TYR A 829 1.45 -14.14 -10.48
N GLN A 830 0.61 -13.74 -11.43
CA GLN A 830 0.94 -13.59 -12.85
C GLN A 830 0.33 -12.29 -13.37
N VAL A 831 1.10 -11.53 -14.14
CA VAL A 831 0.66 -10.28 -14.76
C VAL A 831 0.89 -10.43 -16.26
N LEU A 832 -0.15 -10.90 -16.93
CA LEU A 832 -0.11 -11.23 -18.34
C LEU A 832 -0.45 -9.99 -19.17
N ILE A 833 0.38 -9.66 -20.14
CA ILE A 833 0.23 -8.51 -21.04
C ILE A 833 0.54 -8.91 -22.50
N ASP A 834 0.49 -7.94 -23.41
CA ASP A 834 0.87 -8.10 -24.82
C ASP A 834 0.07 -9.17 -25.58
N PHE A 835 -1.21 -9.31 -25.24
CA PHE A 835 -2.14 -10.18 -25.97
C PHE A 835 -2.22 -9.77 -27.44
N HIS A 836 -1.81 -10.67 -28.33
CA HIS A 836 -1.96 -10.51 -29.77
C HIS A 836 -2.32 -11.83 -30.44
N GLU A 837 -3.18 -11.75 -31.45
CA GLU A 837 -3.70 -12.93 -32.15
C GLU A 837 -2.79 -13.29 -33.34
N VAL A 838 -2.54 -14.60 -33.49
CA VAL A 838 -1.83 -15.19 -34.62
C VAL A 838 -2.70 -16.26 -35.26
N GLU A 839 -2.53 -16.48 -36.56
CA GLU A 839 -3.29 -17.47 -37.32
C GLU A 839 -2.35 -18.55 -37.84
N ASP A 840 -2.79 -19.80 -37.74
CA ASP A 840 -2.01 -20.93 -38.25
C ASP A 840 -1.91 -20.86 -39.77
N ASN A 841 -0.70 -21.04 -40.27
CA ASN A 841 -0.50 -21.25 -41.71
C ASN A 841 -0.94 -22.69 -42.08
N GLY A 842 -0.95 -23.02 -43.37
CA GLY A 842 -1.34 -24.35 -43.86
C GLY A 842 -0.51 -25.53 -43.29
N GLU A 843 0.58 -25.26 -42.57
CA GLU A 843 1.48 -26.25 -41.96
C GLU A 843 1.12 -26.58 -40.50
N GLY A 844 0.23 -25.81 -39.85
CA GLY A 844 -0.28 -26.14 -38.51
C GLY A 844 0.72 -25.93 -37.37
N GLN A 845 1.71 -25.05 -37.55
CA GLN A 845 2.83 -24.86 -36.63
C GLN A 845 2.39 -24.39 -35.23
N TYR A 846 1.49 -23.40 -35.16
CA TYR A 846 1.02 -22.87 -33.88
C TYR A 846 0.17 -23.89 -33.13
N ARG A 847 -0.64 -24.68 -33.83
CA ARG A 847 -1.40 -25.79 -33.23
C ARG A 847 -0.48 -26.86 -32.66
N GLN A 848 0.53 -27.28 -33.40
CA GLN A 848 1.50 -28.27 -32.93
C GLN A 848 2.25 -27.77 -31.70
N LEU A 849 2.72 -26.52 -31.72
CA LEU A 849 3.40 -25.93 -30.57
C LEU A 849 2.46 -25.82 -29.35
N THR A 850 1.23 -25.34 -29.55
CA THR A 850 0.25 -25.22 -28.46
C THR A 850 0.00 -26.56 -27.78
N ASN A 851 -0.15 -27.63 -28.57
CA ASN A 851 -0.31 -29.00 -28.05
C ASN A 851 0.94 -29.50 -27.34
N TYR A 852 2.14 -29.20 -27.86
CA TYR A 852 3.42 -29.61 -27.27
C TYR A 852 3.70 -28.91 -25.93
N LEU A 853 3.44 -27.60 -25.87
CA LEU A 853 3.62 -26.82 -24.65
C LEU A 853 2.58 -27.19 -23.60
N ASN A 854 1.35 -27.53 -24.02
CA ASN A 854 0.25 -27.93 -23.14
C ASN A 854 0.09 -27.01 -21.93
N GLY A 855 0.09 -25.70 -22.18
CA GLY A 855 -0.03 -24.70 -21.14
C GLY A 855 1.29 -24.07 -20.66
N ARG A 856 2.44 -24.72 -20.87
CA ARG A 856 3.75 -24.22 -20.42
C ARG A 856 4.18 -22.96 -21.17
N GLY A 857 4.86 -22.06 -20.47
CA GLY A 857 5.48 -20.86 -21.04
C GLY A 857 6.88 -21.15 -21.59
N VAL A 858 7.33 -20.32 -22.54
CA VAL A 858 8.67 -20.38 -23.14
C VAL A 858 9.26 -18.99 -23.28
N PRO A 859 10.58 -18.79 -23.29
CA PRO A 859 11.19 -17.46 -23.46
C PRO A 859 10.77 -16.75 -24.76
N SER A 860 10.61 -17.52 -25.84
CA SER A 860 10.11 -17.03 -27.12
C SER A 860 9.30 -18.09 -27.84
N ILE A 861 8.07 -17.75 -28.24
CA ILE A 861 7.23 -18.61 -29.09
C ILE A 861 7.88 -18.81 -30.45
N ASN A 862 8.49 -17.77 -31.03
CA ASN A 862 9.12 -17.86 -32.36
C ASN A 862 10.30 -18.83 -32.37
N GLU A 863 11.15 -18.82 -31.33
CA GLU A 863 12.26 -19.76 -31.23
C GLU A 863 11.75 -21.19 -30.97
N ALA A 864 10.75 -21.35 -30.10
CA ALA A 864 10.16 -22.65 -29.82
C ALA A 864 9.51 -23.30 -31.06
N ILE A 865 8.87 -22.50 -31.94
CA ILE A 865 8.37 -22.99 -33.23
C ILE A 865 9.53 -23.47 -34.10
N ARG A 866 10.60 -22.67 -34.23
CA ARG A 866 11.76 -23.05 -35.04
C ARG A 866 12.39 -24.35 -34.55
N GLU A 867 12.59 -24.50 -33.25
CA GLU A 867 13.13 -25.73 -32.67
C GLU A 867 12.21 -26.93 -32.88
N LEU A 868 10.90 -26.76 -32.73
CA LEU A 868 9.92 -27.82 -32.97
C LEU A 868 9.92 -28.27 -34.44
N MET A 869 9.99 -27.32 -35.37
CA MET A 869 10.07 -27.61 -36.82
C MET A 869 11.39 -28.26 -37.20
N LEU A 870 12.50 -27.88 -36.56
CA LEU A 870 13.83 -28.45 -36.78
C LEU A 870 14.07 -29.74 -35.99
N ALA A 871 13.15 -30.17 -35.12
CA ALA A 871 13.31 -31.39 -34.31
C ALA A 871 13.69 -32.64 -35.12
N PRO A 872 13.15 -32.89 -36.33
CA PRO A 872 13.59 -34.01 -37.17
C PRO A 872 15.07 -33.96 -37.55
N VAL A 873 15.70 -32.79 -37.58
CA VAL A 873 17.13 -32.60 -37.86
C VAL A 873 17.95 -32.54 -36.58
N LEU A 874 17.48 -31.81 -35.58
CA LEU A 874 18.19 -31.58 -34.31
C LEU A 874 18.32 -32.84 -33.45
N ASN A 875 17.33 -33.75 -33.46
CA ASN A 875 17.41 -34.99 -32.69
C ASN A 875 18.53 -35.92 -33.20
N PRO A 876 18.64 -36.22 -34.51
CA PRO A 876 19.80 -36.93 -35.05
C PRO A 876 21.14 -36.23 -34.77
N ILE A 877 21.19 -34.89 -34.83
CA ILE A 877 22.41 -34.13 -34.47
C ILE A 877 22.80 -34.38 -33.01
N ARG A 878 21.85 -34.35 -32.07
CA ARG A 878 22.11 -34.61 -30.64
C ARG A 878 22.63 -36.02 -30.38
N GLU A 879 22.18 -37.01 -31.16
CA GLU A 879 22.67 -38.39 -31.07
C GLU A 879 24.08 -38.56 -31.67
N LEU A 880 24.39 -37.80 -32.73
CA LEU A 880 25.68 -37.80 -33.41
C LEU A 880 26.75 -37.00 -32.64
N ILE A 881 26.40 -35.80 -32.17
CA ILE A 881 27.28 -34.85 -31.50
C ILE A 881 26.80 -34.73 -30.05
N ASN A 882 27.28 -35.62 -29.19
CA ASN A 882 27.13 -35.51 -27.74
C ASN A 882 28.45 -35.86 -27.04
N ALA A 883 28.56 -35.46 -25.78
CA ALA A 883 29.80 -35.57 -25.02
C ALA A 883 30.34 -36.99 -24.95
N GLN A 884 29.47 -37.98 -24.73
CA GLN A 884 29.87 -39.39 -24.65
C GLN A 884 30.39 -39.90 -26.00
N ASN A 885 29.65 -39.67 -27.08
CA ASN A 885 30.04 -40.15 -28.41
C ASN A 885 31.37 -39.53 -28.88
N LEU A 886 31.55 -38.23 -28.67
CA LEU A 886 32.79 -37.53 -29.02
C LEU A 886 33.97 -38.02 -28.15
N HIS A 887 33.73 -38.34 -26.88
CA HIS A 887 34.74 -38.96 -26.02
C HIS A 887 35.14 -40.37 -26.51
N ASP A 888 34.17 -41.20 -26.89
CA ASP A 888 34.41 -42.55 -27.41
C ASP A 888 35.22 -42.50 -28.71
N ILE A 889 34.90 -41.58 -29.63
CA ILE A 889 35.69 -41.35 -30.86
C ILE A 889 37.09 -40.84 -30.51
N PHE A 890 37.21 -39.92 -29.53
CA PHE A 890 38.51 -39.44 -29.06
C PHE A 890 39.38 -40.59 -28.52
N THR A 891 38.82 -41.51 -27.74
CA THR A 891 39.60 -42.64 -27.18
C THR A 891 39.95 -43.71 -28.22
N ALA A 892 39.21 -43.80 -29.32
CA ALA A 892 39.41 -44.78 -30.39
C ALA A 892 40.58 -44.47 -31.35
N ARG A 893 41.27 -43.34 -31.19
CA ARG A 893 42.38 -42.97 -32.06
C ARG A 893 43.53 -43.96 -32.00
N VAL A 894 44.16 -44.17 -33.16
CA VAL A 894 45.34 -45.01 -33.28
C VAL A 894 46.59 -44.14 -33.21
N THR A 895 47.32 -44.27 -32.10
CA THR A 895 48.58 -43.55 -31.87
C THR A 895 49.83 -44.40 -32.13
N ASP A 896 49.67 -45.72 -32.24
CA ASP A 896 50.74 -46.69 -32.49
C ASP A 896 50.44 -47.49 -33.78
N PRO A 897 51.37 -47.56 -34.75
CA PRO A 897 51.21 -48.33 -36.00
C PRO A 897 50.85 -49.81 -35.82
N THR A 898 51.10 -50.39 -34.64
CA THR A 898 50.82 -51.79 -34.32
C THR A 898 49.37 -52.05 -33.87
N ILE A 899 48.65 -50.99 -33.47
CA ILE A 899 47.26 -51.07 -33.01
C ILE A 899 46.32 -50.98 -34.22
N LYS A 900 45.35 -51.91 -34.32
CA LYS A 900 44.31 -51.83 -35.36
C LYS A 900 43.16 -50.96 -34.87
N LEU A 901 42.67 -50.07 -35.74
CA LEU A 901 41.47 -49.28 -35.50
C LEU A 901 40.27 -50.20 -35.24
N ASN A 902 39.49 -49.92 -34.20
CA ASN A 902 38.26 -50.65 -33.91
C ASN A 902 37.22 -50.34 -35.01
N PRO A 903 36.80 -51.32 -35.85
CA PRO A 903 35.83 -51.07 -36.90
C PRO A 903 34.45 -50.70 -36.37
N GLU A 904 34.12 -51.04 -35.12
CA GLU A 904 32.83 -50.71 -34.51
C GLU A 904 32.63 -49.20 -34.36
N VAL A 905 33.69 -48.43 -34.07
CA VAL A 905 33.59 -46.97 -33.90
C VAL A 905 33.22 -46.29 -35.21
N LEU A 906 33.83 -46.72 -36.32
CA LEU A 906 33.48 -46.24 -37.66
C LEU A 906 32.04 -46.62 -38.04
N HIS A 907 31.63 -47.85 -37.73
CA HIS A 907 30.28 -48.34 -38.01
C HIS A 907 29.22 -47.56 -37.22
N VAL A 908 29.40 -47.40 -35.90
CA VAL A 908 28.46 -46.68 -35.03
C VAL A 908 28.32 -45.22 -35.48
N GLN A 909 29.43 -44.54 -35.76
CA GLN A 909 29.39 -43.15 -36.23
C GLN A 909 28.74 -43.04 -37.61
N SER A 910 29.05 -43.96 -38.52
CA SER A 910 28.43 -44.02 -39.85
C SER A 910 26.90 -44.22 -39.77
N GLU A 911 26.40 -45.06 -38.86
CA GLU A 911 24.96 -45.27 -38.72
C GLU A 911 24.25 -44.06 -38.11
N LYS A 912 24.85 -43.40 -37.12
CA LYS A 912 24.34 -42.14 -36.57
C LYS A 912 24.30 -41.04 -37.63
N PHE A 913 25.37 -40.92 -38.43
CA PHE A 913 25.43 -39.95 -39.52
C PHE A 913 24.46 -40.30 -40.66
N ARG A 914 24.28 -41.58 -40.98
CA ARG A 914 23.27 -42.06 -41.94
C ARG A 914 21.87 -41.64 -41.50
N TYR A 915 21.54 -41.80 -40.22
CA TYR A 915 20.28 -41.34 -39.67
C TYR A 915 20.10 -39.81 -39.79
N LEU A 916 21.16 -39.05 -39.51
CA LEU A 916 21.17 -37.59 -39.73
C LEU A 916 20.93 -37.23 -41.19
N ILE A 917 21.71 -37.76 -42.12
CA ILE A 917 21.62 -37.44 -43.56
C ILE A 917 20.25 -37.83 -44.12
N GLN A 918 19.69 -38.97 -43.74
CA GLN A 918 18.35 -39.37 -44.15
C GLN A 918 17.28 -38.40 -43.62
N SER A 919 17.41 -37.98 -42.36
CA SER A 919 16.47 -37.03 -41.75
C SER A 919 16.57 -35.65 -42.39
N VAL A 920 17.78 -35.15 -42.65
CA VAL A 920 18.00 -33.89 -43.37
C VAL A 920 17.47 -34.00 -44.79
N ASN A 921 17.75 -35.09 -45.52
CA ASN A 921 17.26 -35.30 -46.88
C ASN A 921 15.73 -35.31 -46.96
N GLY A 922 15.06 -35.93 -45.98
CA GLY A 922 13.60 -35.88 -45.86
C GLY A 922 13.07 -34.49 -45.49
N PHE A 923 13.80 -33.73 -44.67
CA PHE A 923 13.41 -32.39 -44.24
C PHE A 923 13.52 -31.35 -45.37
N VAL A 924 14.59 -31.39 -46.17
CA VAL A 924 14.85 -30.43 -47.25
C VAL A 924 14.41 -30.92 -48.64
N ASN A 925 13.81 -32.11 -48.73
CA ASN A 925 13.45 -32.78 -49.99
C ASN A 925 14.64 -32.90 -50.97
N GLY A 926 15.81 -33.31 -50.47
CA GLY A 926 17.01 -33.50 -51.28
C GLY A 926 16.86 -34.65 -52.29
N GLN A 927 17.52 -34.52 -53.44
CA GLN A 927 17.50 -35.51 -54.53
C GLN A 927 18.86 -36.21 -54.75
N GLN A 928 19.83 -35.94 -53.88
CA GLN A 928 21.22 -36.39 -54.07
C GLN A 928 21.44 -37.80 -53.50
N ASN A 929 22.50 -38.47 -54.00
CA ASN A 929 22.89 -39.79 -53.52
C ASN A 929 23.55 -39.70 -52.14
N THR A 930 22.80 -40.05 -51.10
CA THR A 930 23.25 -40.00 -49.70
C THR A 930 24.36 -41.02 -49.38
N GLU A 931 24.51 -42.11 -50.14
CA GLU A 931 25.52 -43.12 -49.86
C GLU A 931 26.95 -42.62 -50.11
N ALA A 932 27.14 -41.81 -51.16
CA ALA A 932 28.45 -41.21 -51.45
C ALA A 932 28.89 -40.25 -50.34
N ILE A 933 27.95 -39.48 -49.79
CA ILE A 933 28.18 -38.56 -48.66
C ILE A 933 28.60 -39.33 -47.40
N ILE A 934 27.93 -40.46 -47.12
CA ILE A 934 28.23 -41.31 -45.97
C ILE A 934 29.61 -41.96 -46.11
N GLN A 935 29.95 -42.47 -47.30
CA GLN A 935 31.25 -43.08 -47.57
C GLN A 935 32.41 -42.08 -47.40
N GLU A 936 32.23 -40.85 -47.88
CA GLU A 936 33.21 -39.78 -47.74
C GLU A 936 33.38 -39.33 -46.29
N MET A 937 32.29 -39.18 -45.54
CA MET A 937 32.33 -38.91 -44.09
C MET A 937 33.09 -40.01 -43.35
N GLN A 938 32.80 -41.29 -43.66
CA GLN A 938 33.45 -42.44 -43.02
C GLN A 938 34.95 -42.50 -43.36
N ALA A 939 35.34 -42.22 -44.60
CA ALA A 939 36.75 -42.14 -45.02
C ALA A 939 37.49 -40.98 -44.31
N GLY A 940 36.82 -39.84 -44.15
CA GLY A 940 37.37 -38.70 -43.41
C GLY A 940 37.54 -39.00 -41.91
N LEU A 941 36.56 -39.68 -41.29
CA LEU A 941 36.68 -40.12 -39.90
C LEU A 941 37.81 -41.15 -39.72
N GLU A 942 37.95 -42.11 -40.63
CA GLU A 942 39.06 -43.06 -40.61
C GLU A 942 40.42 -42.34 -40.68
N SER A 943 40.50 -41.32 -41.54
CA SER A 943 41.69 -40.47 -41.72
C SER A 943 42.02 -39.69 -40.45
N ILE A 944 41.01 -39.10 -39.80
CA ILE A 944 41.17 -38.43 -38.50
C ILE A 944 41.65 -39.41 -37.45
N LEU A 945 41.03 -40.58 -37.29
CA LEU A 945 41.41 -41.55 -36.25
C LEU A 945 42.83 -42.11 -36.43
N LYS A 946 43.41 -42.02 -37.64
CA LYS A 946 44.77 -42.45 -37.97
C LYS A 946 45.74 -41.30 -38.21
N LEU A 947 45.37 -40.05 -37.94
CA LEU A 947 46.15 -38.88 -38.33
C LEU A 947 47.59 -38.87 -37.76
N ARG A 948 47.81 -39.44 -36.56
CA ARG A 948 49.15 -39.61 -35.97
C ARG A 948 50.03 -40.66 -36.64
N ILE A 949 49.43 -41.58 -37.37
CA ILE A 949 50.11 -42.66 -38.10
C ILE A 949 49.70 -42.64 -39.58
N PHE A 950 49.44 -41.46 -40.13
CA PHE A 950 48.76 -41.28 -41.41
C PHE A 950 49.41 -42.05 -42.56
N GLU A 951 50.75 -42.03 -42.63
CA GLU A 951 51.54 -42.74 -43.66
C GLU A 951 51.34 -44.26 -43.65
N THR A 952 50.87 -44.86 -42.54
CA THR A 952 50.60 -46.30 -42.46
C THR A 952 49.37 -46.72 -43.27
N ARG A 953 48.38 -45.83 -43.40
CA ARG A 953 47.15 -46.06 -44.15
C ARG A 953 47.25 -45.55 -45.59
N TYR A 954 47.95 -44.44 -45.78
CA TYR A 954 48.12 -43.77 -47.07
C TYR A 954 49.62 -43.68 -47.43
N PRO A 955 50.33 -44.81 -47.64
CA PRO A 955 51.76 -44.76 -47.91
C PRO A 955 52.07 -44.19 -49.29
N PHE A 956 53.01 -43.24 -49.37
CA PHE A 956 53.59 -42.74 -50.63
C PHE A 956 55.13 -42.84 -50.60
N PRO A 957 55.70 -44.06 -50.75
CA PRO A 957 57.09 -44.33 -50.43
C PRO A 957 58.08 -43.57 -51.32
N GLY A 958 59.13 -43.00 -50.71
CA GLY A 958 60.24 -42.39 -51.42
C GLY A 958 60.08 -40.90 -51.75
N SER A 959 58.92 -40.28 -51.46
CA SER A 959 58.74 -38.84 -51.58
C SER A 959 59.09 -38.13 -50.27
N LYS A 960 60.16 -37.31 -50.30
CA LYS A 960 60.53 -36.47 -49.17
C LYS A 960 59.47 -35.40 -48.88
N GLN A 961 58.91 -34.80 -49.93
CA GLN A 961 57.91 -33.73 -49.83
C GLN A 961 56.60 -34.22 -49.19
N TYR A 962 56.21 -35.49 -49.43
CA TYR A 962 55.03 -36.08 -48.79
C TYR A 962 55.22 -36.24 -47.28
N SER A 963 56.37 -36.78 -46.86
CA SER A 963 56.69 -36.91 -45.44
C SER A 963 56.78 -35.54 -44.75
N GLU A 964 57.32 -34.51 -45.42
CA GLU A 964 57.35 -33.13 -44.88
C GLU A 964 55.93 -32.55 -44.64
N ILE A 965 54.96 -32.83 -45.51
CA ILE A 965 53.56 -32.40 -45.33
C ILE A 965 52.92 -33.11 -44.16
N VAL A 966 53.06 -34.43 -44.09
CA VAL A 966 52.47 -35.24 -43.02
C VAL A 966 53.11 -34.85 -41.67
N GLU A 967 54.42 -34.63 -41.64
CA GLU A 967 55.16 -34.16 -40.46
C GLU A 967 54.69 -32.75 -40.03
N TYR A 968 54.46 -31.83 -40.96
CA TYR A 968 53.91 -30.50 -40.65
C TYR A 968 52.55 -30.57 -39.94
N VAL A 969 51.65 -31.46 -40.41
CA VAL A 969 50.36 -31.69 -39.76
C VAL A 969 50.56 -32.36 -38.40
N GLN A 970 51.37 -33.41 -38.32
CA GLN A 970 51.56 -34.21 -37.11
C GLN A 970 52.27 -33.47 -35.97
N ASN A 971 53.22 -32.59 -36.28
CA ASN A 971 54.02 -31.87 -35.28
C ASN A 971 53.21 -30.95 -34.37
N ASN A 972 52.02 -30.51 -34.80
CA ASN A 972 51.14 -29.66 -34.00
C ASN A 972 49.93 -30.43 -33.41
N LEU A 973 49.89 -31.77 -33.54
CA LEU A 973 48.86 -32.61 -32.92
C LEU A 973 49.20 -32.92 -31.45
N VAL A 974 48.72 -32.06 -30.55
CA VAL A 974 48.79 -32.29 -29.10
C VAL A 974 47.79 -33.39 -28.65
N ASP A 975 48.11 -34.11 -27.56
CA ASP A 975 47.19 -35.08 -26.90
C ASP A 975 46.10 -34.38 -26.07
N TYR A 976 45.60 -33.26 -26.57
CA TYR A 976 44.52 -32.49 -26.00
C TYR A 976 43.26 -32.68 -26.84
N SER A 977 42.12 -32.95 -26.20
CA SER A 977 40.87 -33.34 -26.88
C SER A 977 40.29 -32.30 -27.82
N PHE A 978 40.60 -31.03 -27.61
CA PHE A 978 40.05 -29.92 -28.38
C PHE A 978 40.21 -30.08 -29.90
N ILE A 979 41.44 -30.28 -30.39
CA ILE A 979 41.73 -30.37 -31.83
C ILE A 979 40.96 -31.52 -32.47
N TRP A 980 40.99 -32.67 -31.82
CA TRP A 980 40.35 -33.89 -32.30
C TRP A 980 38.84 -33.75 -32.34
N THR A 981 38.24 -33.17 -31.30
CA THR A 981 36.80 -32.93 -31.27
C THR A 981 36.38 -31.96 -32.37
N VAL A 982 37.12 -30.87 -32.59
CA VAL A 982 36.86 -29.94 -33.70
C VAL A 982 36.93 -30.64 -35.06
N LEU A 983 37.93 -31.50 -35.30
CA LEU A 983 38.06 -32.26 -36.55
C LEU A 983 36.92 -33.25 -36.77
N VAL A 984 36.50 -33.97 -35.74
CA VAL A 984 35.38 -34.93 -35.82
C VAL A 984 34.08 -34.19 -36.11
N VAL A 985 33.79 -33.13 -35.37
CA VAL A 985 32.57 -32.31 -35.58
C VAL A 985 32.60 -31.64 -36.96
N TRP A 986 33.76 -31.16 -37.42
CA TRP A 986 33.91 -30.66 -38.78
C TRP A 986 33.61 -31.74 -39.82
N ASN A 987 34.15 -32.94 -39.66
CA ASN A 987 33.89 -34.07 -40.57
C ASN A 987 32.40 -34.42 -40.64
N ASP A 988 31.71 -34.41 -39.51
CA ASP A 988 30.29 -34.72 -39.41
C ASP A 988 29.39 -33.62 -40.01
N LEU A 989 29.84 -32.36 -40.06
CA LEU A 989 28.99 -31.23 -40.48
C LEU A 989 29.32 -30.67 -41.87
N ARG A 990 30.55 -30.86 -42.36
CA ARG A 990 31.02 -30.20 -43.59
C ARG A 990 30.23 -30.56 -44.85
N LEU A 991 29.75 -31.81 -44.92
CA LEU A 991 29.09 -32.38 -46.10
C LEU A 991 27.55 -32.21 -46.13
N LEU A 992 26.93 -31.60 -45.12
CA LEU A 992 25.46 -31.53 -45.02
C LEU A 992 24.80 -30.87 -46.25
N GLY A 993 25.37 -29.76 -46.73
CA GLY A 993 24.87 -29.04 -47.90
C GLY A 993 24.87 -29.87 -49.19
N ARG A 994 25.67 -30.94 -49.28
CA ARG A 994 25.72 -31.81 -50.48
C ARG A 994 24.42 -32.56 -50.74
N ILE A 995 23.51 -32.59 -49.75
CA ILE A 995 22.14 -33.10 -49.91
C ILE A 995 21.35 -32.26 -50.94
N ILE A 996 21.66 -30.97 -51.06
CA ILE A 996 20.98 -30.03 -51.97
C ILE A 996 21.68 -29.98 -53.33
N THR A 997 23.00 -29.76 -53.33
CA THR A 997 23.78 -29.55 -54.55
C THR A 997 25.16 -30.20 -54.44
N PRO A 998 25.66 -30.89 -55.48
CA PRO A 998 27.00 -31.46 -55.50
C PRO A 998 28.07 -30.45 -55.95
N GLU A 999 27.68 -29.26 -56.43
CA GLU A 999 28.59 -28.20 -56.88
C GLU A 999 29.06 -27.31 -55.70
N GLY A 1000 30.19 -26.61 -55.82
CA GLY A 1000 30.90 -25.93 -54.72
C GLY A 1000 30.13 -24.92 -53.85
N SER A 1001 28.87 -24.62 -54.19
CA SER A 1001 27.94 -23.84 -53.34
C SER A 1001 27.45 -24.59 -52.10
N TYR A 1002 27.66 -25.91 -51.98
CA TYR A 1002 27.22 -26.65 -50.79
C TYR A 1002 27.95 -26.24 -49.51
N THR A 1003 29.16 -25.71 -49.62
CA THR A 1003 29.95 -25.24 -48.48
C THR A 1003 29.28 -24.06 -47.78
N GLU A 1004 28.72 -23.12 -48.57
CA GLU A 1004 27.92 -21.99 -48.09
C GLU A 1004 26.62 -22.47 -47.43
N ILE A 1005 25.97 -23.51 -47.98
CA ILE A 1005 24.76 -24.11 -47.41
C ILE A 1005 25.06 -24.77 -46.06
N SER A 1006 26.08 -25.64 -45.98
CA SER A 1006 26.53 -26.26 -44.73
C SER A 1006 26.87 -25.19 -43.70
N ARG A 1007 27.55 -24.12 -44.11
CA ARG A 1007 27.92 -23.01 -43.24
C ARG A 1007 26.69 -22.24 -42.74
N SER A 1008 25.71 -21.97 -43.60
CA SER A 1008 24.47 -21.28 -43.21
C SER A 1008 23.69 -22.11 -42.20
N TRP A 1009 23.54 -23.41 -42.44
CA TRP A 1009 22.83 -24.31 -41.53
C TRP A 1009 23.46 -24.41 -40.14
N LEU A 1010 24.78 -24.20 -39.99
CA LEU A 1010 25.40 -24.10 -38.66
C LEU A 1010 24.75 -23.01 -37.79
N ASP A 1011 24.37 -21.88 -38.39
CA ASP A 1011 23.74 -20.76 -37.69
C ASP A 1011 22.21 -20.85 -37.73
N GLU A 1012 21.62 -21.01 -38.91
CA GLU A 1012 20.16 -21.01 -39.12
C GLU A 1012 19.46 -22.16 -38.39
N TRP A 1013 20.08 -23.34 -38.33
CA TRP A 1013 19.51 -24.49 -37.65
C TRP A 1013 20.01 -24.63 -36.20
N GLY A 1014 20.81 -23.67 -35.72
CA GLY A 1014 21.31 -23.68 -34.34
C GLY A 1014 22.33 -24.76 -34.01
N LEU A 1015 22.96 -25.38 -35.03
CA LEU A 1015 23.95 -26.45 -34.82
C LEU A 1015 25.18 -25.95 -34.08
N ALA A 1016 25.64 -24.72 -34.37
CA ALA A 1016 26.76 -24.08 -33.68
C ALA A 1016 26.52 -23.95 -32.17
N ARG A 1017 25.27 -23.64 -31.76
CA ARG A 1017 24.87 -23.54 -30.35
C ARG A 1017 24.90 -24.91 -29.67
N HIS A 1018 24.42 -25.95 -30.36
CA HIS A 1018 24.45 -27.32 -29.86
C HIS A 1018 25.89 -27.83 -29.68
N VAL A 1019 26.79 -27.53 -30.62
CA VAL A 1019 28.22 -27.85 -30.51
C VAL A 1019 28.86 -27.13 -29.32
N ASP A 1020 28.60 -25.84 -29.15
CA ASP A 1020 29.10 -25.06 -28.02
C ASP A 1020 28.70 -25.68 -26.67
N GLN A 1021 27.41 -26.01 -26.50
CA GLN A 1021 26.88 -26.67 -25.30
C GLN A 1021 27.54 -28.03 -25.08
N THR A 1022 27.66 -28.85 -26.13
CA THR A 1022 28.27 -30.18 -26.03
C THR A 1022 29.74 -30.10 -25.62
N LEU A 1023 30.49 -29.10 -26.09
CA LEU A 1023 31.88 -28.91 -25.70
C LEU A 1023 31.99 -28.48 -24.23
N GLN A 1024 31.10 -27.62 -23.76
CA GLN A 1024 31.06 -27.28 -22.34
C GLN A 1024 30.73 -28.50 -21.46
N GLU A 1025 29.82 -29.38 -21.90
CA GLU A 1025 29.53 -30.66 -21.23
C GLU A 1025 30.75 -31.62 -21.20
N MET A 1026 31.61 -31.57 -22.22
CA MET A 1026 32.88 -32.31 -22.25
C MET A 1026 33.95 -31.72 -21.32
N GLY A 1027 33.67 -30.60 -20.65
CA GLY A 1027 34.56 -29.94 -19.70
C GLY A 1027 35.48 -28.87 -20.29
N PHE A 1028 35.25 -28.44 -21.53
CA PHE A 1028 35.91 -27.24 -22.08
C PHE A 1028 35.31 -25.98 -21.46
N ASP A 1029 36.14 -24.96 -21.20
CA ASP A 1029 35.60 -23.68 -20.74
C ASP A 1029 34.82 -22.97 -21.86
N ALA A 1030 33.97 -22.02 -21.49
CA ALA A 1030 33.12 -21.30 -22.45
C ALA A 1030 33.93 -20.56 -23.53
N GLY A 1031 35.13 -20.07 -23.22
CA GLY A 1031 36.01 -19.42 -24.19
C GLY A 1031 36.58 -20.42 -25.21
N GLN A 1032 36.96 -21.61 -24.75
CA GLN A 1032 37.38 -22.72 -25.61
C GLN A 1032 36.24 -23.20 -26.50
N ALA A 1033 35.04 -23.44 -25.94
CA ALA A 1033 33.87 -23.86 -26.70
C ALA A 1033 33.51 -22.85 -27.82
N HIS A 1034 33.50 -21.55 -27.49
CA HIS A 1034 33.26 -20.50 -28.48
C HIS A 1034 34.35 -20.44 -29.56
N SER A 1035 35.61 -20.64 -29.17
CA SER A 1035 36.74 -20.70 -30.11
C SER A 1035 36.62 -21.90 -31.05
N ALA A 1036 36.20 -23.06 -30.56
CA ALA A 1036 35.95 -24.26 -31.37
C ALA A 1036 34.86 -24.01 -32.42
N VAL A 1037 33.76 -23.35 -32.06
CA VAL A 1037 32.70 -22.97 -33.00
C VAL A 1037 33.22 -21.99 -34.06
N SER A 1038 34.06 -21.03 -33.66
CA SER A 1038 34.68 -20.08 -34.60
C SER A 1038 35.61 -20.79 -35.60
N ILE A 1039 36.42 -21.75 -35.12
CA ILE A 1039 37.26 -22.60 -35.97
C ILE A 1039 36.37 -23.43 -36.90
N LEU A 1040 35.37 -24.13 -36.38
CA LEU A 1040 34.45 -24.97 -37.15
C LEU A 1040 33.82 -24.20 -38.32
N LYS A 1041 33.35 -22.97 -38.07
CA LYS A 1041 32.79 -22.09 -39.10
C LYS A 1041 33.81 -21.75 -40.19
N LEU A 1042 35.06 -21.47 -39.82
CA LEU A 1042 36.16 -21.27 -40.77
C LEU A 1042 36.41 -22.54 -41.60
N LEU A 1043 36.56 -23.69 -40.94
CA LEU A 1043 36.88 -24.96 -41.61
C LEU A 1043 35.77 -25.42 -42.57
N VAL A 1044 34.49 -25.24 -42.22
CA VAL A 1044 33.36 -25.58 -43.11
C VAL A 1044 33.31 -24.63 -44.31
N SER A 1045 33.58 -23.34 -44.11
CA SER A 1045 33.56 -22.36 -45.21
C SER A 1045 34.71 -22.56 -46.20
N GLN A 1046 35.88 -22.99 -45.70
CA GLN A 1046 37.10 -23.14 -46.50
C GLN A 1046 37.41 -24.60 -46.86
N GLN A 1047 36.49 -25.55 -46.64
CA GLN A 1047 36.78 -26.99 -46.77
C GLN A 1047 37.29 -27.42 -48.15
N GLU A 1048 36.90 -26.73 -49.23
CA GLU A 1048 37.30 -27.06 -50.60
C GLU A 1048 38.53 -26.28 -51.09
N TRP A 1049 39.26 -25.58 -50.22
CA TRP A 1049 40.37 -24.69 -50.63
C TRP A 1049 41.49 -25.40 -51.42
N THR A 1050 41.61 -26.72 -51.30
CA THR A 1050 42.58 -27.55 -52.04
C THR A 1050 42.08 -28.01 -53.42
N THR A 1051 40.85 -27.65 -53.79
CA THR A 1051 40.23 -28.00 -55.07
C THR A 1051 40.51 -26.88 -56.08
N HIS A 1052 40.89 -27.22 -57.32
CA HIS A 1052 41.17 -26.25 -58.40
C HIS A 1052 42.33 -25.27 -58.13
N LEU A 1053 43.46 -25.76 -57.60
CA LEU A 1053 44.68 -24.97 -57.36
C LEU A 1053 45.50 -24.65 -58.63
N GLU A 1054 45.09 -25.13 -59.81
CA GLU A 1054 45.82 -24.90 -61.06
C GLU A 1054 45.89 -23.42 -61.41
N GLY A 1055 47.11 -22.86 -61.42
CA GLY A 1055 47.36 -21.45 -61.73
C GLY A 1055 47.10 -20.47 -60.57
N GLU A 1056 46.76 -20.98 -59.37
CA GLU A 1056 46.61 -20.15 -58.17
C GLU A 1056 47.98 -19.68 -57.66
N THR A 1057 48.04 -18.42 -57.20
CA THR A 1057 49.26 -17.85 -56.61
C THR A 1057 49.09 -17.64 -55.11
N ALA A 1058 50.18 -17.60 -54.35
CA ALA A 1058 50.13 -17.36 -52.91
C ALA A 1058 49.44 -16.02 -52.57
N ALA A 1059 49.71 -14.97 -53.37
CA ALA A 1059 49.02 -13.68 -53.26
C ALA A 1059 47.51 -13.79 -53.57
N GLY A 1060 47.14 -14.46 -54.67
CA GLY A 1060 45.74 -14.66 -55.06
C GLY A 1060 44.94 -15.43 -54.03
N LEU A 1061 45.51 -16.49 -53.46
CA LEU A 1061 44.90 -17.26 -52.38
C LEU A 1061 44.70 -16.42 -51.12
N MET A 1062 45.73 -15.66 -50.71
CA MET A 1062 45.65 -14.82 -49.52
C MET A 1062 44.64 -13.67 -49.69
N GLU A 1063 44.57 -13.04 -50.87
CA GLU A 1063 43.55 -12.02 -51.19
C GLU A 1063 42.13 -12.60 -51.12
N LYS A 1064 41.91 -13.81 -51.66
CA LYS A 1064 40.62 -14.52 -51.55
C LYS A 1064 40.25 -14.79 -50.10
N TRP A 1065 41.18 -15.31 -49.31
CA TRP A 1065 40.98 -15.56 -47.88
C TRP A 1065 40.68 -14.27 -47.10
N LEU A 1066 41.45 -13.19 -47.30
CA LEU A 1066 41.16 -11.90 -46.66
C LEU A 1066 39.85 -11.26 -47.12
N GLY A 1067 39.31 -11.66 -48.28
CA GLY A 1067 37.99 -11.31 -48.73
C GLY A 1067 36.87 -11.84 -47.83
N SER A 1068 37.05 -13.03 -47.24
CA SER A 1068 36.11 -13.67 -46.32
C SER A 1068 36.09 -12.99 -44.94
N GLN A 1069 34.89 -12.75 -44.42
CA GLN A 1069 34.71 -12.17 -43.09
C GLN A 1069 35.16 -13.12 -41.98
N GLU A 1070 34.95 -14.43 -42.17
CA GLU A 1070 35.33 -15.49 -41.22
C GLU A 1070 36.83 -15.52 -41.02
N VAL A 1071 37.59 -15.47 -42.13
CA VAL A 1071 39.05 -15.42 -42.09
C VAL A 1071 39.54 -14.16 -41.38
N ARG A 1072 39.02 -12.98 -41.74
CA ARG A 1072 39.41 -11.72 -41.07
C ARG A 1072 39.13 -11.74 -39.58
N SER A 1073 37.99 -12.31 -39.19
CA SER A 1073 37.59 -12.43 -37.78
C SER A 1073 38.50 -13.40 -37.04
N PHE A 1074 38.81 -14.56 -37.64
CA PHE A 1074 39.71 -15.56 -37.05
C PHE A 1074 41.14 -15.02 -36.87
N LEU A 1075 41.65 -14.33 -37.88
CA LEU A 1075 42.97 -13.70 -37.84
C LEU A 1075 43.04 -12.48 -36.92
N GLY A 1076 41.92 -12.03 -36.34
CA GLY A 1076 41.87 -10.84 -35.49
C GLY A 1076 42.27 -9.56 -36.24
N VAL A 1077 41.88 -9.44 -37.51
CA VAL A 1077 42.27 -8.30 -38.35
C VAL A 1077 41.65 -7.02 -37.80
N ASN A 1078 42.49 -6.10 -37.32
CA ASN A 1078 42.07 -4.86 -36.68
C ASN A 1078 42.79 -3.65 -37.27
N ARG A 1079 42.09 -2.52 -37.35
CA ARG A 1079 42.66 -1.25 -37.81
C ARG A 1079 43.17 -0.45 -36.62
N HIS A 1080 44.46 -0.14 -36.61
CA HIS A 1080 45.06 0.78 -35.64
C HIS A 1080 45.95 1.80 -36.35
N ARG A 1081 45.65 3.09 -36.15
CA ARG A 1081 46.34 4.22 -36.83
C ARG A 1081 46.38 4.06 -38.36
N ASP A 1082 45.23 3.74 -38.94
CA ASP A 1082 45.05 3.50 -40.38
C ASP A 1082 45.82 2.31 -41.00
N VAL A 1083 46.49 1.49 -40.18
CA VAL A 1083 47.16 0.25 -40.62
C VAL A 1083 46.33 -0.96 -40.19
N LEU A 1084 46.20 -1.96 -41.07
CA LEU A 1084 45.56 -3.24 -40.77
C LEU A 1084 46.59 -4.24 -40.23
N TRP A 1085 46.35 -4.74 -39.03
CA TRP A 1085 47.18 -5.72 -38.34
C TRP A 1085 46.44 -7.05 -38.22
N PHE A 1086 47.16 -8.17 -38.24
CA PHE A 1086 46.63 -9.50 -37.94
C PHE A 1086 47.39 -10.14 -36.77
N ASN A 1087 46.78 -11.12 -36.09
CA ASN A 1087 47.41 -11.85 -35.00
C ASN A 1087 48.28 -13.00 -35.55
N LYS A 1088 49.54 -13.06 -35.10
CA LYS A 1088 50.51 -14.06 -35.53
C LYS A 1088 50.06 -15.49 -35.22
N GLU A 1089 49.70 -15.75 -33.96
CA GLU A 1089 49.38 -17.11 -33.51
C GLU A 1089 48.14 -17.66 -34.23
N ALA A 1090 47.13 -16.81 -34.44
CA ALA A 1090 45.95 -17.14 -35.22
C ALA A 1090 46.29 -17.39 -36.69
N PHE A 1091 47.25 -16.65 -37.27
CA PHE A 1091 47.70 -16.85 -38.64
C PHE A 1091 48.41 -18.20 -38.82
N GLU A 1092 49.39 -18.51 -37.97
CA GLU A 1092 50.09 -19.79 -37.98
C GLU A 1092 49.11 -20.96 -37.73
N SER A 1093 48.16 -20.76 -36.79
CA SER A 1093 47.10 -21.73 -36.52
C SER A 1093 46.19 -21.95 -37.73
N MET A 1094 45.79 -20.89 -38.44
CA MET A 1094 44.97 -21.00 -39.65
C MET A 1094 45.68 -21.83 -40.72
N MET A 1095 46.98 -21.57 -40.97
CA MET A 1095 47.75 -22.32 -41.98
C MET A 1095 47.79 -23.81 -41.64
N TRP A 1096 48.01 -24.14 -40.37
CA TRP A 1096 47.98 -25.52 -39.91
C TRP A 1096 46.59 -26.16 -40.07
N TRP A 1097 45.54 -25.45 -39.67
CA TRP A 1097 44.15 -25.92 -39.82
C TRP A 1097 43.79 -26.17 -41.29
N MET A 1098 44.13 -25.25 -42.20
CA MET A 1098 43.89 -25.38 -43.64
C MET A 1098 44.61 -26.61 -44.21
N MET A 1099 45.91 -26.79 -43.91
CA MET A 1099 46.64 -27.98 -44.35
C MET A 1099 46.07 -29.28 -43.77
N THR A 1100 45.64 -29.26 -42.51
CA THR A 1100 45.08 -30.45 -41.85
C THR A 1100 43.76 -30.87 -42.50
N ILE A 1101 42.84 -29.93 -42.71
CA ILE A 1101 41.57 -30.25 -43.39
C ILE A 1101 41.79 -30.60 -44.86
N GLY A 1102 42.76 -29.97 -45.54
CA GLY A 1102 43.12 -30.28 -46.92
C GLY A 1102 43.67 -31.70 -47.06
N LEU A 1103 44.53 -32.13 -46.13
CA LEU A 1103 45.04 -33.50 -46.07
C LEU A 1103 43.91 -34.52 -45.91
N ILE A 1104 42.99 -34.27 -44.97
CA ILE A 1104 41.86 -35.17 -44.69
C ILE A 1104 40.89 -35.19 -45.89
N ASP A 1105 40.48 -34.03 -46.39
CA ASP A 1105 39.52 -33.89 -47.49
C ASP A 1105 39.98 -34.63 -48.76
N GLN A 1106 41.22 -34.42 -49.18
CA GLN A 1106 41.78 -35.02 -50.41
C GLN A 1106 41.79 -36.55 -50.37
N VAL A 1107 42.04 -37.17 -49.21
CA VAL A 1107 42.01 -38.64 -49.06
C VAL A 1107 40.62 -39.21 -48.74
N SER A 1108 39.66 -38.34 -48.39
CA SER A 1108 38.27 -38.73 -48.09
C SER A 1108 37.44 -38.91 -49.35
N LYS A 1109 37.75 -38.15 -50.40
CA LYS A 1109 36.96 -38.10 -51.64
C LYS A 1109 37.03 -39.45 -52.39
N PRO A 1110 35.88 -40.10 -52.66
CA PRO A 1110 35.86 -41.44 -53.26
C PRO A 1110 36.33 -41.48 -54.72
N ASP A 1111 36.27 -40.35 -55.42
CA ASP A 1111 36.58 -40.23 -56.86
C ASP A 1111 38.03 -39.83 -57.16
N LEU A 1112 38.85 -39.54 -56.13
CA LEU A 1112 40.25 -39.16 -56.28
C LEU A 1112 41.19 -40.34 -56.02
N SER A 1113 42.16 -40.55 -56.90
CA SER A 1113 43.24 -41.49 -56.61
C SER A 1113 44.21 -40.91 -55.58
N LEU A 1114 44.91 -41.77 -54.82
CA LEU A 1114 45.92 -41.32 -53.85
C LEU A 1114 47.02 -40.48 -54.53
N THR A 1115 47.36 -40.76 -55.79
CA THR A 1115 48.35 -40.00 -56.55
C THR A 1115 47.88 -38.57 -56.82
N GLU A 1116 46.65 -38.40 -57.31
CA GLU A 1116 46.06 -37.07 -57.56
C GLU A 1116 45.88 -36.27 -56.27
N ALA A 1117 45.43 -36.93 -55.19
CA ALA A 1117 45.33 -36.32 -53.87
C ALA A 1117 46.69 -35.79 -53.38
N VAL A 1118 47.76 -36.57 -53.53
CA VAL A 1118 49.12 -36.16 -53.13
C VAL A 1118 49.67 -35.02 -54.00
N GLU A 1119 49.39 -35.01 -55.30
CA GLU A 1119 49.78 -33.91 -56.21
C GLU A 1119 49.10 -32.58 -55.82
N ASN A 1120 47.81 -32.63 -55.51
CA ASN A 1120 47.07 -31.47 -54.98
C ASN A 1120 47.69 -30.97 -53.67
N LEU A 1121 48.06 -31.89 -52.77
CA LEU A 1121 48.70 -31.54 -51.50
C LEU A 1121 50.09 -30.93 -51.65
N PHE A 1122 50.89 -31.34 -52.64
CA PHE A 1122 52.18 -30.69 -52.93
C PHE A 1122 51.99 -29.24 -53.37
N THR A 1123 51.01 -28.99 -54.22
CA THR A 1123 50.66 -27.63 -54.66
C THR A 1123 50.18 -26.79 -53.48
N ALA A 1124 49.25 -27.32 -52.69
CA ALA A 1124 48.70 -26.69 -51.50
C ALA A 1124 49.80 -26.32 -50.47
N TYR A 1125 50.69 -27.26 -50.18
CA TYR A 1125 51.77 -27.04 -49.21
C TYR A 1125 52.79 -26.01 -49.68
N THR A 1126 53.09 -25.98 -50.98
CA THR A 1126 53.99 -24.96 -51.56
C THR A 1126 53.41 -23.56 -51.37
N LEU A 1127 52.10 -23.39 -51.59
CA LEU A 1127 51.40 -22.12 -51.34
C LEU A 1127 51.46 -21.74 -49.85
N VAL A 1128 51.16 -22.67 -48.95
CA VAL A 1128 51.19 -22.42 -47.50
C VAL A 1128 52.60 -22.07 -47.00
N GLN A 1129 53.65 -22.74 -47.49
CA GLN A 1129 55.03 -22.40 -47.15
C GLN A 1129 55.40 -20.98 -47.63
N THR A 1130 55.00 -20.62 -48.85
CA THR A 1130 55.23 -19.26 -49.39
C THR A 1130 54.53 -18.21 -48.53
N ILE A 1131 53.30 -18.49 -48.09
CA ILE A 1131 52.51 -17.60 -47.21
C ILE A 1131 53.17 -17.46 -45.83
N LEU A 1132 53.63 -18.55 -45.23
CA LEU A 1132 54.33 -18.54 -43.95
C LEU A 1132 55.72 -17.87 -44.02
N GLU A 1133 56.38 -17.91 -45.18
CA GLU A 1133 57.64 -17.19 -45.37
C GLU A 1133 57.41 -15.68 -45.47
N ALA A 1134 56.41 -15.24 -46.24
CA ALA A 1134 56.05 -13.83 -46.36
C ALA A 1134 55.54 -13.23 -45.03
N GLU A 1135 54.89 -14.04 -44.19
CA GLU A 1135 54.44 -13.63 -42.86
C GLU A 1135 55.59 -13.12 -41.97
N LYS A 1136 56.75 -13.79 -42.01
CA LYS A 1136 57.92 -13.45 -41.18
C LYS A 1136 58.45 -12.03 -41.46
N ASP A 1137 58.31 -11.56 -42.69
CA ASP A 1137 58.79 -10.26 -43.15
C ASP A 1137 57.68 -9.18 -43.15
N SER A 1138 56.44 -9.55 -42.76
CA SER A 1138 55.27 -8.67 -42.85
C SER A 1138 55.11 -7.69 -41.67
N ASP A 1139 55.88 -7.85 -40.59
CA ASP A 1139 55.62 -7.19 -39.29
C ASP A 1139 54.16 -7.33 -38.82
N TYR A 1140 53.46 -8.40 -39.23
CA TYR A 1140 52.04 -8.67 -38.97
C TYR A 1140 51.07 -7.63 -39.56
N GLN A 1141 51.51 -6.90 -40.60
CA GLN A 1141 50.69 -5.93 -41.32
C GLN A 1141 50.15 -6.56 -42.59
N VAL A 1142 48.83 -6.41 -42.83
CA VAL A 1142 48.15 -7.03 -43.97
C VAL A 1142 48.73 -6.53 -45.30
N GLU A 1143 49.05 -5.23 -45.40
CA GLU A 1143 49.62 -4.64 -46.62
C GLU A 1143 51.01 -5.21 -46.94
N LYS A 1144 51.90 -5.29 -45.94
CA LYS A 1144 53.25 -5.85 -46.11
C LYS A 1144 53.23 -7.34 -46.42
N LEU A 1145 52.30 -8.10 -45.84
CA LEU A 1145 52.09 -9.50 -46.17
C LEU A 1145 51.73 -9.66 -47.65
N LEU A 1146 50.76 -8.88 -48.14
CA LEU A 1146 50.35 -8.91 -49.55
C LEU A 1146 51.43 -8.41 -50.50
N GLU A 1147 52.27 -7.46 -50.08
CA GLU A 1147 53.43 -7.02 -50.85
C GLU A 1147 54.52 -8.09 -50.92
N GLY A 1148 54.81 -8.79 -49.82
CA GLY A 1148 55.78 -9.88 -49.78
C GLY A 1148 55.39 -11.13 -50.58
N LEU A 1149 54.10 -11.25 -50.95
CA LEU A 1149 53.56 -12.35 -51.75
C LEU A 1149 53.51 -12.05 -53.26
N LYS A 1150 53.76 -10.80 -53.67
CA LYS A 1150 53.82 -10.36 -55.07
C LYS A 1150 55.23 -10.44 -55.61
#